data_AF-A0A099I838-F1
#
_entry.id   AF-A0A099I838-F1
#
_cell.length_a   1.000
_cell.length_b   1.000
_cell.length_c   1.000
_cell.angle_alpha   90.00
_cell.angle_beta   90.00
_cell.angle_gamma   90.00
#
_symmetry.space_group_name_H-M   'P 1'
#
loop_
_entity.id
_entity.type
_entity.pdbx_description
1 polymer ?
#
loop_
_entity_poly.entity_id
_entity_poly.type
_entity_poly.pdbx_seq_one_letter_code
_entity_poly.pdbx_strand_id
1 'polypeptide(L)'
;MSRETKNEVYEFIVKCTFEFCSNQLLKCDSSYLSKRLNISRSLASQYLNEFYRDGIFLKVQTRPVYFLDRHTLESVYQIKLENNEFYDEKELTDQFGRSLRTKRSFLKAVGHDTSLSECILQCQSAIKYPPNGLPILLYGERGVGKTFFTRLIYQYAIEESLIDKDARLVFFNESQYEESNGREKDVQIIFGTYLDDGSQKYLGGLIARAKNGILVIENVERLSPQCYFLLIQYMQSGEYTISSGKQGKVFKSRTRIIFTSCIDSKQNIHNAFFHSIPIICHIPSLQNRPIEDKEMLIIEFFKEEGLRLKKNILISSKAFIALVNHTYENNIEELSTCIQSSCANAYLSHDVSDDLHIYLYHLPVSIINSLTLDKSNSEEEYMIDICKYLPQTKNGRIIDFFDFIVTAYREYEKGSIDLKLFLERCIDNMNVYYDYIVFEHKYYNARVRAYEKAVLDVFEHMLDRYDIYIPSNCAFVVARVIYSYMQMFSSIRSYEVQHAEEISKVIHLLKEHYPTGYRSAMEIMTKIRQTIDVEINDMNLIFLILNIQFYNRSIDKYRYNCIIISHGYSTASSIADAANKLIGSHIMEGIDMPVSTSMDDIVMKLRKYINDNSIRKDLILLVDMGSLENIGTQLIEECGINIGIINNVSTRMALHVAGEIRRNVEMKEILSKVSRETVCEYKIFSNINRKKAIIFTSETGMEAIERVVQLFKNSMPRQIDISIFAYDCLSLQKNKEQDDIFKLYDVLFIVTTTRLDIRNVSSVPMEDVIAFKDVDSITSTLNSYFTKNEQEQFNRNLIKNFTLENVMNYLTVLNADKLITFIEEALDHLQELLGMLIANETMVGMYIHISCIIERLVMKNEIVRKERGYSLDVEQKRFQKMFNDSFARIMDYYKVDIPVSEILYMYDYIFKK
;
A
#
# COMPACT_ATOMS: atom_id res chain seq x y z
N MET A 1 1.71 57.07 14.10
CA MET A 1 1.01 57.35 12.84
C MET A 1 1.94 57.49 11.63
N SER A 2 2.66 58.59 11.36
CA SER A 2 3.38 58.71 10.05
C SER A 2 4.52 57.70 9.82
N ARG A 3 5.23 57.26 10.88
CA ARG A 3 6.29 56.23 10.78
C ARG A 3 5.75 54.82 10.55
N GLU A 4 4.62 54.46 11.15
CA GLU A 4 3.98 53.15 10.97
C GLU A 4 3.47 52.99 9.54
N THR A 5 2.76 53.99 9.01
CA THR A 5 2.25 53.96 7.65
C THR A 5 3.37 53.93 6.60
N LYS A 6 4.52 54.56 6.88
CA LYS A 6 5.69 54.51 5.99
C LYS A 6 6.33 53.11 5.98
N ASN A 7 6.37 52.42 7.12
CA ASN A 7 6.85 51.03 7.20
C ASN A 7 5.89 50.05 6.52
N GLU A 8 4.57 50.24 6.67
CA GLU A 8 3.56 49.41 5.97
C GLU A 8 3.68 49.53 4.44
N VAL A 9 3.94 50.75 3.93
CA VAL A 9 4.22 50.96 2.50
C VAL A 9 5.49 50.22 2.07
N TYR A 10 6.51 50.18 2.94
CA TYR A 10 7.75 49.47 2.65
C TYR A 10 7.52 47.96 2.55
N GLU A 11 6.93 47.34 3.57
CA GLU A 11 6.62 45.91 3.59
C GLU A 11 5.72 45.49 2.42
N PHE A 12 4.74 46.33 2.07
CA PHE A 12 3.85 46.06 0.96
C PHE A 12 4.58 46.07 -0.39
N ILE A 13 5.51 47.01 -0.62
CA ILE A 13 6.33 47.02 -1.84
C ILE A 13 7.31 45.84 -1.87
N VAL A 14 7.90 45.44 -0.75
CA VAL A 14 8.72 44.23 -0.66
C VAL A 14 7.91 43.01 -1.09
N LYS A 15 6.68 42.86 -0.59
CA LYS A 15 5.75 41.79 -1.00
C LYS A 15 5.41 41.84 -2.50
N CYS A 16 5.10 43.03 -3.04
CA CYS A 16 4.87 43.21 -4.46
C CYS A 16 6.10 42.84 -5.31
N THR A 17 7.29 43.14 -4.80
CA THR A 17 8.56 42.87 -5.50
C THR A 17 8.85 41.38 -5.52
N PHE A 18 8.55 40.65 -4.45
CA PHE A 18 8.57 39.18 -4.46
C PHE A 18 7.56 38.58 -5.44
N GLU A 19 6.33 39.10 -5.50
CA GLU A 19 5.35 38.64 -6.51
C GLU A 19 5.90 38.85 -7.92
N PHE A 20 6.45 40.05 -8.20
CA PHE A 20 7.10 40.36 -9.47
C PHE A 20 8.23 39.39 -9.78
N CYS A 21 9.04 39.00 -8.79
CA CYS A 21 10.10 38.01 -8.99
C CYS A 21 9.58 36.64 -9.46
N SER A 22 8.37 36.27 -9.05
CA SER A 22 7.73 34.99 -9.40
C SER A 22 6.94 35.02 -10.70
N ASN A 23 6.22 36.12 -10.99
CA ASN A 23 5.23 36.17 -12.07
C ASN A 23 5.52 37.24 -13.15
N GLN A 24 6.56 38.06 -12.96
CA GLN A 24 6.93 39.18 -13.81
C GLN A 24 5.78 40.18 -14.10
N LEU A 25 4.83 40.33 -13.18
CA LEU A 25 3.72 41.27 -13.32
C LEU A 25 3.91 42.50 -12.42
N LEU A 26 4.08 43.67 -13.04
CA LEU A 26 4.12 44.95 -12.35
C LEU A 26 2.70 45.35 -11.89
N LYS A 27 2.45 45.26 -10.58
CA LYS A 27 1.12 45.56 -9.99
C LYS A 27 1.07 46.81 -9.13
N CYS A 28 2.18 47.22 -8.52
CA CYS A 28 2.15 48.17 -7.40
C CYS A 28 2.47 49.61 -7.84
N ASP A 29 1.44 50.31 -8.32
CA ASP A 29 1.45 51.75 -8.54
C ASP A 29 0.82 52.52 -7.35
N SER A 30 1.01 53.85 -7.32
CA SER A 30 0.47 54.73 -6.27
C SER A 30 -1.04 54.58 -6.01
N SER A 31 -1.82 54.27 -7.04
CA SER A 31 -3.28 54.08 -6.97
C SER A 31 -3.64 52.72 -6.40
N TYR A 32 -2.86 51.69 -6.75
CA TYR A 32 -2.99 50.34 -6.18
C TYR A 32 -2.70 50.34 -4.67
N LEU A 33 -1.60 50.98 -4.27
CA LEU A 33 -1.21 51.16 -2.86
C LEU A 33 -2.24 51.98 -2.07
N SER A 34 -2.74 53.06 -2.66
CA SER A 34 -3.79 53.90 -2.05
C SER A 34 -5.05 53.10 -1.71
N LYS A 35 -5.50 52.23 -2.63
CA LYS A 35 -6.68 51.36 -2.39
C LYS A 35 -6.41 50.27 -1.35
N ARG A 36 -5.21 49.70 -1.33
CA ARG A 36 -4.87 48.56 -0.45
C ARG A 36 -4.60 48.98 1.00
N LEU A 37 -3.89 50.08 1.20
CA LEU A 37 -3.53 50.59 2.53
C LEU A 37 -4.50 51.67 3.03
N ASN A 38 -5.54 51.98 2.26
CA ASN A 38 -6.56 52.99 2.59
C ASN A 38 -5.96 54.39 2.89
N ILE A 39 -4.88 54.74 2.18
CA ILE A 39 -4.19 56.03 2.28
C ILE A 39 -4.44 56.89 1.03
N SER A 40 -4.24 58.20 1.12
CA SER A 40 -4.37 59.08 -0.06
C SER A 40 -3.30 58.75 -1.11
N ARG A 41 -3.67 58.84 -2.40
CA ARG A 41 -2.74 58.62 -3.52
C ARG A 41 -1.53 59.56 -3.49
N SER A 42 -1.73 60.80 -3.03
CA SER A 42 -0.65 61.77 -2.84
C SER A 42 0.33 61.32 -1.75
N LEU A 43 -0.17 60.78 -0.63
CA LEU A 43 0.68 60.28 0.46
C LEU A 43 1.42 59.00 0.06
N ALA A 44 0.75 58.07 -0.63
CA ALA A 44 1.39 56.88 -1.20
C ALA A 44 2.52 57.27 -2.17
N SER A 45 2.26 58.21 -3.09
CA SER A 45 3.26 58.70 -4.02
C SER A 45 4.41 59.43 -3.31
N GLN A 46 4.13 60.17 -2.24
CA GLN A 46 5.16 60.82 -1.44
C GLN A 46 6.12 59.80 -0.81
N TYR A 47 5.60 58.78 -0.11
CA TYR A 47 6.45 57.77 0.53
C TYR A 47 7.25 56.94 -0.48
N LEU A 48 6.66 56.55 -1.60
CA LEU A 48 7.37 55.82 -2.66
C LEU A 48 8.53 56.63 -3.24
N ASN A 49 8.34 57.94 -3.46
CA ASN A 49 9.39 58.81 -3.95
C ASN A 49 10.47 59.10 -2.88
N GLU A 50 10.11 59.11 -1.59
CA GLU A 50 11.08 59.19 -0.49
C GLU A 50 11.98 57.95 -0.47
N PHE A 51 11.42 56.75 -0.50
CA PHE A 51 12.20 55.50 -0.54
C PHE A 51 13.05 55.34 -1.81
N TYR A 52 12.59 55.88 -2.94
CA TYR A 52 13.41 55.96 -4.15
C TYR A 52 14.60 56.92 -3.99
N ARG A 53 14.40 58.10 -3.37
CA ARG A 53 15.49 59.05 -3.09
C ARG A 53 16.54 58.47 -2.13
N ASP A 54 16.09 57.67 -1.17
CA ASP A 54 16.94 56.98 -0.21
C ASP A 54 17.68 55.77 -0.84
N GLY A 55 17.44 55.46 -2.13
CA GLY A 55 18.09 54.37 -2.85
C GLY A 55 17.58 52.97 -2.49
N ILE A 56 16.51 52.89 -1.68
CA ILE A 56 15.89 51.65 -1.22
C ILE A 56 15.00 51.08 -2.33
N PHE A 57 14.25 51.93 -3.03
CA PHE A 57 13.40 51.52 -4.14
C PHE A 57 13.97 51.90 -5.50
N LEU A 58 13.61 51.08 -6.48
CA LEU A 58 13.81 51.28 -7.90
C LEU A 58 12.51 51.79 -8.51
N LYS A 59 12.62 52.53 -9.61
CA LYS A 59 11.48 53.17 -10.27
C LYS A 59 11.42 52.77 -11.74
N VAL A 60 10.27 52.27 -12.19
CA VAL A 60 9.98 51.93 -13.59
C VAL A 60 9.05 52.99 -14.18
N GLN A 61 9.54 53.76 -15.15
CA GLN A 61 8.87 54.95 -15.71
C GLN A 61 7.75 54.63 -16.73
N THR A 62 6.98 53.58 -16.50
CA THR A 62 5.77 53.31 -17.30
C THR A 62 4.60 54.20 -16.85
N ARG A 63 3.48 54.15 -17.58
CA ARG A 63 2.22 54.81 -17.18
C ARG A 63 1.19 53.72 -16.91
N PRO A 64 0.84 53.42 -15.64
CA PRO A 64 1.27 54.09 -14.40
C PRO A 64 2.71 53.74 -13.98
N VAL A 65 3.32 54.58 -13.12
CA VAL A 65 4.69 54.39 -12.61
C VAL A 65 4.70 53.34 -11.50
N TYR A 66 5.63 52.39 -11.58
CA TYR A 66 5.79 51.30 -10.61
C TYR A 66 7.09 51.44 -9.81
N PHE A 67 7.06 50.93 -8.58
CA PHE A 67 8.19 50.91 -7.66
C PHE A 67 8.47 49.47 -7.20
N LEU A 68 9.75 49.12 -7.06
CA LEU A 68 10.22 47.80 -6.62
C LEU A 68 11.32 47.96 -5.57
N ASP A 69 11.42 47.01 -4.65
CA ASP A 69 12.47 47.00 -3.63
C ASP A 69 13.81 46.48 -4.19
N ARG A 70 14.88 47.25 -3.97
CA ARG A 70 16.20 46.96 -4.51
C ARG A 70 16.82 45.73 -3.85
N HIS A 71 16.81 45.66 -2.52
CA HIS A 71 17.44 44.58 -1.77
C HIS A 71 16.79 43.23 -2.08
N THR A 72 15.47 43.22 -2.22
CA THR A 72 14.69 42.04 -2.62
C THR A 72 15.09 41.54 -4.01
N LEU A 73 15.24 42.43 -4.98
CA LEU A 73 15.67 42.05 -6.32
C LEU A 73 17.12 41.54 -6.36
N GLU A 74 18.03 42.24 -5.69
CA GLU A 74 19.45 41.86 -5.61
C GLU A 74 19.64 40.50 -4.90
N SER A 75 18.87 40.23 -3.83
CA SER A 75 18.94 38.96 -3.09
C SER A 75 18.31 37.78 -3.84
N VAL A 76 17.13 37.98 -4.46
CA VAL A 76 16.43 36.91 -5.20
C VAL A 76 17.16 36.52 -6.47
N TYR A 77 17.71 37.49 -7.20
CA TYR A 77 18.42 37.25 -8.45
C TYR A 77 19.93 37.12 -8.30
N GLN A 78 20.47 37.30 -7.08
CA GLN A 78 21.90 37.27 -6.77
C GLN A 78 22.73 38.19 -7.69
N ILE A 79 22.25 39.43 -7.88
CA ILE A 79 22.92 40.44 -8.70
C ILE A 79 23.07 41.74 -7.92
N LYS A 80 23.87 42.66 -8.45
CA LYS A 80 23.96 44.03 -7.97
C LYS A 80 23.49 44.96 -9.09
N LEU A 81 22.44 45.74 -8.84
CA LEU A 81 21.85 46.62 -9.84
C LEU A 81 22.62 47.94 -9.92
N GLU A 82 23.02 48.36 -11.11
CA GLU A 82 23.80 49.59 -11.27
C GLU A 82 22.93 50.84 -11.32
N ASN A 83 21.68 50.70 -11.78
CA ASN A 83 20.73 51.81 -11.96
C ASN A 83 19.52 51.67 -11.03
N ASN A 84 18.98 52.82 -10.59
CA ASN A 84 17.76 52.88 -9.77
C ASN A 84 16.50 53.26 -10.57
N GLU A 85 16.65 53.67 -11.82
CA GLU A 85 15.55 54.13 -12.68
C GLU A 85 15.62 53.42 -14.03
N PHE A 86 14.48 52.89 -14.48
CA PHE A 86 14.32 52.09 -15.69
C PHE A 86 13.14 52.64 -16.51
N TYR A 87 13.25 52.66 -17.84
CA TYR A 87 12.23 53.19 -18.74
C TYR A 87 11.02 52.24 -18.86
N ASP A 88 11.28 50.95 -18.99
CA ASP A 88 10.25 49.92 -19.11
C ASP A 88 10.63 48.61 -18.40
N GLU A 89 9.68 47.69 -18.34
CA GLU A 89 9.90 46.35 -17.78
C GLU A 89 10.99 45.59 -18.53
N LYS A 90 11.14 45.82 -19.84
CA LYS A 90 12.12 45.12 -20.67
C LYS A 90 13.54 45.49 -20.30
N GLU A 91 13.83 46.77 -20.11
CA GLU A 91 15.14 47.27 -19.67
C GLU A 91 15.51 46.76 -18.26
N LEU A 92 14.53 46.73 -17.34
CA LEU A 92 14.70 46.12 -16.02
C LEU A 92 15.03 44.62 -16.16
N THR A 93 14.29 43.89 -17.01
CA THR A 93 14.52 42.45 -17.25
C THR A 93 15.78 42.13 -18.05
N ASP A 94 16.27 43.06 -18.86
CA ASP A 94 17.51 42.91 -19.61
C ASP A 94 18.74 43.08 -18.69
N GLN A 95 18.66 43.89 -17.64
CA GLN A 95 19.69 43.91 -16.58
C GLN A 95 19.74 42.59 -15.78
N PHE A 96 18.61 41.90 -15.64
CA PHE A 96 18.58 40.52 -15.12
C PHE A 96 19.07 39.46 -16.12
N GLY A 97 19.45 39.87 -17.34
CA GLY A 97 19.57 39.08 -18.57
C GLY A 97 20.52 37.87 -18.58
N ARG A 98 21.20 37.55 -17.47
CA ARG A 98 22.00 36.31 -17.30
C ARG A 98 21.47 35.40 -16.18
N SER A 99 20.99 35.92 -15.06
CA SER A 99 20.52 35.14 -13.91
C SER A 99 19.06 34.69 -13.99
N LEU A 100 18.24 35.33 -14.83
CA LEU A 100 16.88 34.86 -15.14
C LEU A 100 16.84 33.74 -16.19
N ARG A 101 17.87 33.61 -17.04
CA ARG A 101 17.91 32.61 -18.11
C ARG A 101 18.33 31.23 -17.59
N THR A 102 19.32 31.17 -16.70
CA THR A 102 19.79 29.96 -15.98
C THR A 102 18.66 29.06 -15.45
N LYS A 103 17.58 29.63 -14.91
CA LYS A 103 16.47 28.86 -14.30
C LYS A 103 15.38 28.47 -15.31
N ARG A 104 15.19 29.20 -16.42
CA ARG A 104 14.00 29.07 -17.29
C ARG A 104 13.89 27.72 -18.01
N SER A 105 14.99 27.11 -18.43
CA SER A 105 14.95 25.81 -19.10
C SER A 105 14.41 24.70 -18.20
N PHE A 106 14.96 24.54 -17.00
CA PHE A 106 14.60 23.44 -16.10
C PHE A 106 13.29 23.66 -15.34
N LEU A 107 12.83 24.91 -15.20
CA LEU A 107 11.50 25.23 -14.64
C LEU A 107 10.35 24.59 -15.44
N LYS A 108 10.57 24.23 -16.71
CA LYS A 108 9.58 23.50 -17.52
C LYS A 108 9.45 22.02 -17.12
N ALA A 109 10.41 21.47 -16.38
CA ALA A 109 10.33 20.10 -15.91
C ALA A 109 9.40 20.03 -14.70
N VAL A 110 8.30 19.29 -14.83
CA VAL A 110 7.50 18.92 -13.66
C VAL A 110 8.38 18.09 -12.72
N GLY A 111 8.51 18.57 -11.49
CA GLY A 111 9.37 18.00 -10.46
C GLY A 111 10.76 18.63 -10.34
N HIS A 112 10.97 19.84 -10.90
CA HIS A 112 12.27 20.53 -10.85
C HIS A 112 12.78 20.82 -9.43
N ASP A 113 11.88 21.06 -8.48
CA ASP A 113 12.20 21.31 -7.06
C ASP A 113 11.92 20.09 -6.17
N THR A 114 11.53 18.95 -6.76
CA THR A 114 11.12 17.73 -6.03
C THR A 114 11.90 16.51 -6.52
N SER A 115 11.36 15.69 -7.44
CA SER A 115 11.97 14.42 -7.85
C SER A 115 13.17 14.56 -8.78
N LEU A 116 13.30 15.68 -9.50
CA LEU A 116 14.35 15.91 -10.51
C LEU A 116 15.42 16.93 -10.08
N SER A 117 15.26 17.58 -8.94
CA SER A 117 16.17 18.62 -8.41
C SER A 117 17.64 18.20 -8.43
N GLU A 118 17.95 17.00 -7.93
CA GLU A 118 19.30 16.47 -7.89
C GLU A 118 19.86 16.21 -9.30
N CYS A 119 19.05 15.61 -10.17
CA CYS A 119 19.45 15.36 -11.56
C CYS A 119 19.75 16.68 -12.28
N ILE A 120 18.95 17.71 -12.03
CA ILE A 120 19.14 19.05 -12.60
C ILE A 120 20.46 19.64 -12.11
N LEU A 121 20.70 19.63 -10.79
CA LEU A 121 21.93 20.18 -10.22
C LEU A 121 23.18 19.47 -10.75
N GLN A 122 23.14 18.14 -10.82
CA GLN A 122 24.23 17.33 -11.37
C GLN A 122 24.46 17.65 -12.86
N CYS A 123 23.42 17.72 -13.67
CA CYS A 123 23.54 18.06 -15.09
C CYS A 123 24.05 19.49 -15.30
N GLN A 124 23.58 20.46 -14.53
CA GLN A 124 24.08 21.83 -14.57
C GLN A 124 25.57 21.89 -14.24
N SER A 125 26.00 21.17 -13.19
CA SER A 125 27.40 21.09 -12.80
C SER A 125 28.27 20.43 -13.89
N ALA A 126 27.77 19.34 -14.50
CA ALA A 126 28.44 18.60 -15.54
C ALA A 126 28.68 19.45 -16.81
N ILE A 127 27.67 20.18 -17.29
CA ILE A 127 27.82 20.99 -18.52
C ILE A 127 28.75 22.19 -18.27
N LYS A 128 28.67 22.80 -17.09
CA LYS A 128 29.47 23.97 -16.70
C LYS A 128 30.93 23.65 -16.43
N TYR A 129 31.25 22.40 -16.09
CA TYR A 129 32.59 22.01 -15.68
C TYR A 129 33.63 22.27 -16.80
N PRO A 130 34.71 23.03 -16.55
CA PRO A 130 35.72 23.34 -17.56
C PRO A 130 36.66 22.15 -17.83
N PRO A 131 37.28 22.06 -19.04
CA PRO A 131 37.16 22.98 -20.17
C PRO A 131 36.00 22.68 -21.14
N ASN A 132 35.50 21.44 -21.21
CA ASN A 132 34.53 20.99 -22.24
C ASN A 132 33.27 20.30 -21.67
N GLY A 133 32.99 20.44 -20.37
CA GLY A 133 31.93 19.69 -19.68
C GLY A 133 32.32 18.24 -19.38
N LEU A 134 31.59 17.61 -18.46
CA LEU A 134 31.71 16.20 -18.11
C LEU A 134 30.67 15.36 -18.85
N PRO A 135 30.96 14.09 -19.20
CA PRO A 135 29.96 13.20 -19.76
C PRO A 135 28.90 12.86 -18.70
N ILE A 136 27.65 12.77 -19.14
CA ILE A 136 26.48 12.51 -18.28
C ILE A 136 25.87 11.17 -18.69
N LEU A 137 25.55 10.30 -17.73
CA LEU A 137 24.71 9.12 -17.93
C LEU A 137 23.35 9.32 -17.27
N LEU A 138 22.29 9.40 -18.07
CA LEU A 138 20.90 9.42 -17.61
C LEU A 138 20.34 7.99 -17.63
N TYR A 139 20.02 7.44 -16.47
CA TYR A 139 19.40 6.11 -16.38
C TYR A 139 18.05 6.16 -15.67
N GLY A 140 17.18 5.21 -15.99
CA GLY A 140 15.82 5.12 -15.47
C GLY A 140 14.99 4.21 -16.36
N GLU A 141 13.76 3.87 -15.98
CA GLU A 141 12.91 2.98 -16.76
C GLU A 141 12.52 3.58 -18.14
N ARG A 142 11.84 2.78 -18.98
CA ARG A 142 11.28 3.27 -20.24
C ARG A 142 10.13 4.25 -19.95
N GLY A 143 10.01 5.30 -20.77
CA GLY A 143 8.90 6.26 -20.67
C GLY A 143 9.01 7.28 -19.53
N VAL A 144 10.14 7.39 -18.82
CA VAL A 144 10.32 8.36 -17.71
C VAL A 144 10.69 9.80 -18.15
N GLY A 145 10.82 10.05 -19.46
CA GLY A 145 11.11 11.38 -20.01
C GLY A 145 12.59 11.72 -20.25
N LYS A 146 13.48 10.72 -20.38
CA LYS A 146 14.93 10.90 -20.63
C LYS A 146 15.23 11.85 -21.80
N THR A 147 14.57 11.65 -22.95
CA THR A 147 14.76 12.48 -24.15
C THR A 147 14.31 13.93 -23.94
N PHE A 148 13.20 14.14 -23.22
CA PHE A 148 12.73 15.48 -22.85
C PHE A 148 13.75 16.18 -21.93
N PHE A 149 14.24 15.47 -20.90
CA PHE A 149 15.25 16.00 -19.99
C PHE A 149 16.55 16.40 -20.72
N THR A 150 17.01 15.59 -21.68
CA THR A 150 18.16 15.93 -22.52
C THR A 150 17.95 17.19 -23.36
N ARG A 151 16.73 17.44 -23.86
CA ARG A 151 16.41 18.70 -24.56
C ARG A 151 16.49 19.91 -23.62
N LEU A 152 16.10 19.76 -22.36
CA LEU A 152 16.24 20.83 -21.35
C LEU A 152 17.71 21.12 -21.04
N ILE A 153 18.53 20.08 -20.90
CA ILE A 153 19.99 20.18 -20.74
C ILE A 153 20.61 20.98 -21.90
N TYR A 154 20.18 20.69 -23.13
CA TYR A 154 20.63 21.42 -24.31
C TYR A 154 20.16 22.88 -24.34
N GLN A 155 18.89 23.15 -24.01
CA GLN A 155 18.38 24.53 -23.91
C GLN A 155 19.15 25.33 -22.87
N TYR A 156 19.42 24.73 -21.71
CA TYR A 156 20.24 25.34 -20.66
C TYR A 156 21.66 25.67 -21.15
N ALA A 157 22.30 24.75 -21.89
CA ALA A 157 23.64 24.99 -22.43
C ALA A 157 23.70 26.17 -23.41
N ILE A 158 22.66 26.38 -24.22
CA ILE A 158 22.53 27.56 -25.10
C ILE A 158 22.28 28.83 -24.28
N GLU A 159 21.36 28.78 -23.33
CA GLU A 159 20.98 29.92 -22.49
C GLU A 159 22.17 30.46 -21.69
N GLU A 160 23.01 29.57 -21.16
CA GLU A 160 24.25 29.90 -20.45
C GLU A 160 25.42 30.29 -21.38
N SER A 161 25.21 30.29 -22.70
CA SER A 161 26.27 30.54 -23.69
C SER A 161 27.46 29.58 -23.57
N LEU A 162 27.22 28.34 -23.11
CA LEU A 162 28.22 27.27 -23.00
C LEU A 162 28.45 26.54 -24.34
N ILE A 163 27.46 26.64 -25.23
CA ILE A 163 27.50 26.23 -26.64
C ILE A 163 26.98 27.36 -27.52
N ASP A 164 27.43 27.40 -28.78
CA ASP A 164 26.96 28.37 -29.76
C ASP A 164 25.45 28.19 -30.04
N LYS A 165 24.74 29.28 -30.39
CA LYS A 165 23.31 29.21 -30.74
C LYS A 165 23.01 28.30 -31.95
N ASP A 166 24.00 28.16 -32.84
CA ASP A 166 23.92 27.31 -34.04
C ASP A 166 24.46 25.90 -33.80
N ALA A 167 24.93 25.60 -32.57
CA ALA A 167 25.39 24.28 -32.20
C ALA A 167 24.23 23.27 -32.33
N ARG A 168 24.54 22.02 -32.69
CA ARG A 168 23.51 21.01 -32.96
C ARG A 168 23.34 20.06 -31.78
N LEU A 169 22.08 19.73 -31.49
CA LEU A 169 21.70 18.56 -30.70
C LEU A 169 21.49 17.37 -31.65
N VAL A 170 22.28 16.31 -31.49
CA VAL A 170 22.23 15.12 -32.35
C VAL A 170 21.90 13.90 -31.50
N PHE A 171 20.89 13.13 -31.90
CA PHE A 171 20.54 11.87 -31.27
C PHE A 171 21.07 10.69 -32.09
N PHE A 172 21.61 9.70 -31.38
CA PHE A 172 21.94 8.38 -31.90
C PHE A 172 21.08 7.34 -31.18
N ASN A 173 20.27 6.61 -31.94
CA ASN A 173 19.49 5.49 -31.45
C ASN A 173 19.73 4.30 -32.38
N GLU A 174 20.30 3.23 -31.85
CA GLU A 174 20.70 2.05 -32.62
C GLU A 174 19.53 1.38 -33.34
N SER A 175 18.32 1.37 -32.75
CA SER A 175 17.12 0.75 -33.35
C SER A 175 16.69 1.40 -34.69
N GLN A 176 17.05 2.67 -34.93
CA GLN A 176 16.75 3.36 -36.19
C GLN A 176 17.68 2.92 -37.34
N TYR A 177 18.77 2.21 -37.03
CA TYR A 177 19.80 1.82 -38.00
C TYR A 177 19.87 0.29 -38.19
N GLU A 178 19.05 -0.50 -37.48
CA GLU A 178 18.99 -1.97 -37.61
C GLU A 178 18.50 -2.42 -39.00
N GLU A 179 17.58 -1.70 -39.64
CA GLU A 179 17.05 -2.06 -40.97
C GLU A 179 18.08 -1.93 -42.11
N SER A 180 19.24 -1.30 -41.86
CA SER A 180 20.19 -0.87 -42.90
C SER A 180 21.61 -1.42 -42.78
N ASN A 181 21.80 -2.65 -42.27
CA ASN A 181 23.04 -3.43 -42.19
C ASN A 181 23.76 -3.42 -40.82
N GLY A 182 23.55 -4.48 -40.01
CA GLY A 182 24.52 -5.08 -39.08
C GLY A 182 25.11 -4.25 -37.92
N ARG A 183 25.29 -4.89 -36.75
CA ARG A 183 25.84 -4.31 -35.50
C ARG A 183 27.27 -3.72 -35.59
N GLU A 184 28.00 -3.91 -36.69
CA GLU A 184 29.40 -3.49 -36.85
C GLU A 184 29.59 -2.03 -37.35
N LYS A 185 28.50 -1.27 -37.50
CA LYS A 185 28.55 0.12 -38.02
C LYS A 185 28.35 1.21 -36.98
N ASP A 186 28.18 0.90 -35.69
CA ASP A 186 28.07 1.92 -34.62
C ASP A 186 29.30 2.84 -34.56
N VAL A 187 30.51 2.26 -34.64
CA VAL A 187 31.77 3.00 -34.73
C VAL A 187 31.80 3.89 -35.97
N GLN A 188 31.35 3.35 -37.11
CA GLN A 188 31.33 4.07 -38.38
C GLN A 188 30.37 5.26 -38.35
N ILE A 189 29.21 5.11 -37.71
CA ILE A 189 28.18 6.15 -37.62
C ILE A 189 28.62 7.23 -36.62
N ILE A 190 29.07 6.85 -35.42
CA ILE A 190 29.43 7.79 -34.36
C ILE A 190 30.72 8.55 -34.69
N PHE A 191 31.76 7.83 -35.11
CA PHE A 191 33.09 8.40 -35.35
C PHE A 191 33.35 8.71 -36.83
N GLY A 192 32.68 8.06 -37.79
CA GLY A 192 32.89 8.26 -39.23
C GLY A 192 33.78 7.19 -39.86
N THR A 193 33.88 7.21 -41.20
CA THR A 193 34.72 6.27 -41.98
C THR A 193 35.41 6.97 -43.14
N TYR A 194 36.32 6.26 -43.81
CA TYR A 194 36.90 6.70 -45.08
C TYR A 194 36.12 6.06 -46.24
N LEU A 195 36.03 6.76 -47.37
CA LEU A 195 35.52 6.18 -48.62
C LEU A 195 36.50 5.11 -49.15
N ASP A 196 35.96 3.95 -49.52
CA ASP A 196 36.71 2.83 -50.10
C ASP A 196 37.00 2.99 -51.61
N ASP A 197 36.67 4.15 -52.19
CA ASP A 197 36.83 4.47 -53.63
C ASP A 197 38.26 4.93 -54.01
N GLY A 198 39.22 4.83 -53.08
CA GLY A 198 40.61 5.27 -53.30
C GLY A 198 40.86 6.77 -53.06
N SER A 199 39.82 7.57 -52.78
CA SER A 199 39.96 9.01 -52.54
C SER A 199 40.48 9.40 -51.15
N GLN A 200 40.53 8.44 -50.20
CA GLN A 200 40.86 8.66 -48.78
C GLN A 200 40.12 9.86 -48.14
N LYS A 201 38.92 10.18 -48.61
CA LYS A 201 38.12 11.28 -48.05
C LYS A 201 37.36 10.78 -46.82
N TYR A 202 37.52 11.50 -45.71
CA TYR A 202 36.85 11.20 -44.45
C TYR A 202 35.37 11.64 -44.50
N LEU A 203 34.47 10.67 -44.34
CA LEU A 203 33.05 10.87 -44.08
C LEU A 203 32.88 11.06 -42.57
N GLY A 204 32.75 12.32 -42.14
CA GLY A 204 32.61 12.66 -40.72
C GLY A 204 31.40 11.97 -40.06
N GLY A 205 31.60 11.45 -38.85
CA GLY A 205 30.55 10.81 -38.05
C GLY A 205 29.63 11.79 -37.30
N LEU A 206 28.78 11.25 -36.43
CA LEU A 206 27.87 12.04 -35.59
C LEU A 206 28.60 13.01 -34.66
N ILE A 207 29.78 12.65 -34.14
CA ILE A 207 30.60 13.56 -33.32
C ILE A 207 31.00 14.80 -34.13
N ALA A 208 31.38 14.61 -35.40
CA ALA A 208 31.74 15.72 -36.30
C ALA A 208 30.50 16.56 -36.67
N ARG A 209 29.33 15.94 -36.85
CA ARG A 209 28.06 16.65 -37.08
C ARG A 209 27.60 17.47 -35.87
N ALA A 210 27.93 17.04 -34.66
CA ALA A 210 27.62 17.70 -33.39
C ALA A 210 28.77 18.58 -32.89
N LYS A 211 29.68 19.03 -33.77
CA LYS A 211 30.82 19.89 -33.39
C LYS A 211 30.36 21.10 -32.58
N ASN A 212 30.99 21.31 -31.41
CA ASN A 212 30.66 22.34 -30.41
C ASN A 212 29.23 22.25 -29.82
N GLY A 213 28.48 21.18 -30.12
CA GLY A 213 27.15 20.92 -29.60
C GLY A 213 27.12 19.74 -28.65
N ILE A 214 26.00 19.00 -28.69
CA ILE A 214 25.74 17.87 -27.79
C ILE A 214 25.35 16.64 -28.63
N LEU A 215 26.05 15.53 -28.39
CA LEU A 215 25.70 14.22 -28.91
C LEU A 215 25.03 13.39 -27.82
N VAL A 216 23.85 12.86 -28.11
CA VAL A 216 23.07 12.01 -27.24
C VAL A 216 23.08 10.60 -27.77
N ILE A 217 23.56 9.64 -26.99
CA ILE A 217 23.59 8.22 -27.35
C ILE A 217 22.56 7.50 -26.49
N GLU A 218 21.50 7.03 -27.12
CA GLU A 218 20.41 6.32 -26.46
C GLU A 218 20.69 4.82 -26.36
N ASN A 219 20.30 4.22 -25.23
CA ASN A 219 20.48 2.79 -24.93
C ASN A 219 21.95 2.35 -25.07
N VAL A 220 22.83 3.02 -24.32
CA VAL A 220 24.29 2.82 -24.39
C VAL A 220 24.70 1.35 -24.21
N GLU A 221 23.92 0.57 -23.44
CA GLU A 221 24.10 -0.87 -23.23
C GLU A 221 24.15 -1.71 -24.51
N ARG A 222 23.63 -1.20 -25.64
CA ARG A 222 23.61 -1.89 -26.93
C ARG A 222 24.86 -1.66 -27.80
N LEU A 223 25.76 -0.77 -27.39
CA LEU A 223 26.97 -0.46 -28.16
C LEU A 223 27.97 -1.63 -28.21
N SER A 224 28.76 -1.68 -29.29
CA SER A 224 29.82 -2.66 -29.43
C SER A 224 31.00 -2.39 -28.47
N PRO A 225 31.75 -3.43 -28.06
CA PRO A 225 32.97 -3.27 -27.25
C PRO A 225 34.00 -2.30 -27.83
N GLN A 226 34.13 -2.27 -29.16
CA GLN A 226 35.05 -1.37 -29.86
C GLN A 226 34.60 0.10 -29.74
N CYS A 227 33.29 0.35 -29.81
CA CYS A 227 32.75 1.69 -29.61
C CYS A 227 32.99 2.19 -28.18
N TYR A 228 32.85 1.35 -27.16
CA TYR A 228 33.17 1.73 -25.77
C TYR A 228 34.62 2.18 -25.62
N PHE A 229 35.58 1.45 -26.19
CA PHE A 229 37.00 1.83 -26.12
C PHE A 229 37.28 3.22 -26.71
N LEU A 230 36.73 3.49 -27.90
CA LEU A 230 36.90 4.78 -28.57
C LEU A 230 36.18 5.92 -27.82
N LEU A 231 35.03 5.65 -27.22
CA LEU A 231 34.32 6.63 -26.38
C LEU A 231 35.13 6.95 -25.11
N ILE A 232 35.74 5.96 -24.45
CA ILE A 232 36.62 6.19 -23.29
C ILE A 232 37.80 7.08 -23.70
N GLN A 233 38.45 6.77 -24.82
CA GLN A 233 39.55 7.58 -25.35
C GLN A 233 39.12 9.03 -25.60
N TYR A 234 37.94 9.21 -26.22
CA TYR A 234 37.38 10.53 -26.49
C TYR A 234 37.00 11.29 -25.22
N MET A 235 36.39 10.64 -24.23
CA MET A 235 36.01 11.27 -22.96
C MET A 235 37.21 11.75 -22.15
N GLN A 236 38.35 11.04 -22.23
CA GLN A 236 39.57 11.41 -21.50
C GLN A 236 40.38 12.51 -22.18
N SER A 237 40.48 12.48 -23.52
CA SER A 237 41.40 13.33 -24.28
C SER A 237 40.73 14.39 -25.16
N GLY A 238 39.45 14.23 -25.48
CA GLY A 238 38.76 14.98 -26.53
C GLY A 238 39.16 14.58 -27.95
N GLU A 239 39.93 13.49 -28.09
CA GLU A 239 40.49 13.01 -29.34
C GLU A 239 40.07 11.56 -29.61
N TYR A 240 39.87 11.24 -30.88
CA TYR A 240 39.59 9.86 -31.33
C TYR A 240 40.40 9.54 -32.58
N THR A 241 40.80 8.29 -32.72
CA THR A 241 41.65 7.83 -33.85
C THR A 241 40.85 6.92 -34.75
N ILE A 242 40.82 7.22 -36.05
CA ILE A 242 40.24 6.36 -37.07
C ILE A 242 41.34 5.91 -38.01
N SER A 243 41.46 4.59 -38.15
CA SER A 243 42.46 3.97 -39.01
C SER A 243 42.00 3.97 -40.46
N SER A 244 42.87 4.44 -41.36
CA SER A 244 42.77 4.20 -42.80
C SER A 244 44.02 3.43 -43.22
N GLY A 245 43.90 2.10 -43.35
CA GLY A 245 45.06 1.24 -43.62
C GLY A 245 46.08 1.21 -42.46
N LYS A 246 47.37 1.45 -42.76
CA LYS A 246 48.50 1.29 -41.80
C LYS A 246 48.80 2.51 -40.91
N GLN A 247 48.13 3.65 -41.09
CA GLN A 247 48.31 4.85 -40.26
C GLN A 247 46.97 5.37 -39.73
N GLY A 248 46.88 5.60 -38.42
CA GLY A 248 45.71 6.21 -37.78
C GLY A 248 45.79 7.73 -37.81
N LYS A 249 44.72 8.40 -38.26
CA LYS A 249 44.61 9.86 -38.12
C LYS A 249 43.82 10.21 -36.85
N VAL A 250 44.32 11.19 -36.12
CA VAL A 250 43.72 11.69 -34.88
C VAL A 250 42.81 12.87 -35.21
N PHE A 251 41.58 12.83 -34.71
CA PHE A 251 40.58 13.88 -34.82
C PHE A 251 40.30 14.47 -33.43
N LYS A 252 40.09 15.79 -33.36
CA LYS A 252 39.73 16.49 -32.11
C LYS A 252 38.33 17.08 -32.21
N SER A 253 37.53 16.96 -31.16
CA SER A 253 36.23 17.64 -31.05
C SER A 253 35.99 18.17 -29.64
N ARG A 254 35.11 19.18 -29.53
CA ARG A 254 34.60 19.73 -28.26
C ARG A 254 33.12 19.38 -28.04
N THR A 255 32.66 18.31 -28.67
CA THR A 255 31.28 17.84 -28.55
C THR A 255 31.07 17.28 -27.15
N ARG A 256 30.06 17.77 -26.45
CA ARG A 256 29.61 17.23 -25.15
C ARG A 256 28.80 15.95 -25.39
N ILE A 257 28.91 14.97 -24.49
CA ILE A 257 28.22 13.68 -24.65
C ILE A 257 27.27 13.43 -23.48
N ILE A 258 26.07 12.98 -23.84
CA ILE A 258 25.06 12.49 -22.91
C ILE A 258 24.70 11.07 -23.32
N PHE A 259 24.77 10.14 -22.38
CA PHE A 259 24.36 8.75 -22.54
C PHE A 259 23.00 8.55 -21.88
N THR A 260 22.15 7.71 -22.46
CA THR A 260 20.93 7.24 -21.80
C THR A 260 20.92 5.72 -21.70
N SER A 261 20.34 5.20 -20.61
CA SER A 261 20.14 3.75 -20.40
C SER A 261 18.78 3.45 -19.79
N CYS A 262 18.24 2.27 -20.09
CA CYS A 262 16.98 1.78 -19.52
C CYS A 262 17.16 0.83 -18.33
N ILE A 263 18.39 0.41 -18.02
CA ILE A 263 18.67 -0.64 -17.05
C ILE A 263 19.53 -0.07 -15.91
N ASP A 264 19.36 -0.62 -14.70
CA ASP A 264 20.20 -0.23 -13.56
C ASP A 264 21.67 -0.53 -13.88
N SER A 265 22.46 0.52 -13.81
CA SER A 265 23.65 0.76 -14.62
C SER A 265 24.87 -0.10 -14.28
N LYS A 266 24.82 -0.89 -13.19
CA LYS A 266 25.98 -1.60 -12.64
C LYS A 266 26.24 -2.99 -13.22
N GLN A 267 25.25 -3.67 -13.79
CA GLN A 267 25.39 -5.08 -14.17
C GLN A 267 25.58 -5.31 -15.69
N ASN A 268 25.11 -4.40 -16.54
CA ASN A 268 25.04 -4.62 -17.99
C ASN A 268 25.93 -3.70 -18.84
N ILE A 269 26.53 -2.68 -18.25
CA ILE A 269 27.46 -1.77 -18.94
C ILE A 269 28.90 -2.22 -18.62
N HIS A 270 29.80 -2.17 -19.61
CA HIS A 270 31.20 -2.53 -19.41
C HIS A 270 31.83 -1.71 -18.27
N ASN A 271 32.35 -2.38 -17.22
CA ASN A 271 32.83 -1.72 -15.99
C ASN A 271 33.78 -0.54 -16.23
N ALA A 272 34.75 -0.68 -17.14
CA ALA A 272 35.70 0.39 -17.43
C ALA A 272 35.03 1.64 -18.05
N PHE A 273 33.96 1.45 -18.82
CA PHE A 273 33.19 2.54 -19.40
C PHE A 273 32.35 3.23 -18.32
N PHE A 274 31.68 2.47 -17.47
CA PHE A 274 30.89 3.02 -16.37
C PHE A 274 31.74 3.87 -15.41
N HIS A 275 32.93 3.40 -15.03
CA HIS A 275 33.86 4.17 -14.18
C HIS A 275 34.44 5.44 -14.84
N SER A 276 34.35 5.56 -16.16
CA SER A 276 34.82 6.74 -16.89
C SER A 276 33.78 7.88 -16.95
N ILE A 277 32.55 7.64 -16.48
CA ILE A 277 31.48 8.64 -16.47
C ILE A 277 31.31 9.16 -15.02
N PRO A 278 31.68 10.42 -14.74
CA PRO A 278 31.66 10.96 -13.38
C PRO A 278 30.26 11.38 -12.91
N ILE A 279 29.34 11.67 -13.83
CA ILE A 279 27.99 12.15 -13.52
C ILE A 279 26.96 11.13 -13.99
N ILE A 280 26.31 10.49 -13.03
CA ILE A 280 25.31 9.46 -13.26
C ILE A 280 24.02 9.91 -12.56
N CYS A 281 23.00 10.22 -13.35
CA CYS A 281 21.73 10.76 -12.87
C CYS A 281 20.61 9.72 -13.04
N HIS A 282 19.91 9.44 -11.94
CA HIS A 282 18.76 8.54 -11.93
C HIS A 282 17.46 9.33 -12.09
N ILE A 283 16.74 9.10 -13.20
CA ILE A 283 15.38 9.63 -13.35
C ILE A 283 14.40 8.60 -12.80
N PRO A 284 13.69 8.91 -11.69
CA PRO A 284 12.80 7.96 -11.05
C PRO A 284 11.59 7.63 -11.94
N SER A 285 11.12 6.39 -11.82
CA SER A 285 9.84 5.94 -12.38
C SER A 285 8.68 6.76 -11.81
N LEU A 286 7.59 6.89 -12.57
CA LEU A 286 6.43 7.68 -12.21
C LEU A 286 5.85 7.22 -10.87
N GLN A 287 5.84 5.91 -10.59
CA GLN A 287 5.36 5.37 -9.32
C GLN A 287 6.14 5.86 -8.10
N ASN A 288 7.45 6.01 -8.25
CA ASN A 288 8.37 6.46 -7.20
C ASN A 288 8.45 7.99 -7.07
N ARG A 289 7.75 8.74 -7.93
CA ARG A 289 7.64 10.19 -7.80
C ARG A 289 6.60 10.58 -6.75
N PRO A 290 6.78 11.74 -6.07
CA PRO A 290 5.77 12.30 -5.18
C PRO A 290 4.40 12.44 -5.87
N ILE A 291 3.33 12.39 -5.07
CA ILE A 291 1.94 12.49 -5.59
C ILE A 291 1.74 13.85 -6.26
N GLU A 292 2.35 14.90 -5.71
CA GLU A 292 2.31 16.27 -6.22
C GLU A 292 2.85 16.36 -7.66
N ASP A 293 3.93 15.61 -7.95
CA ASP A 293 4.50 15.55 -9.30
C ASP A 293 3.55 14.84 -10.27
N LYS A 294 2.87 13.77 -9.81
CA LYS A 294 1.89 13.04 -10.63
C LYS A 294 0.69 13.92 -10.96
N GLU A 295 0.13 14.61 -9.97
CA GLU A 295 -0.96 15.57 -10.17
C GLU A 295 -0.56 16.65 -11.17
N MET A 296 0.61 17.26 -11.00
CA MET A 296 1.11 18.30 -11.90
C MET A 296 1.33 17.78 -13.32
N LEU A 297 1.85 16.57 -13.49
CA LEU A 297 1.98 15.93 -14.82
C LEU A 297 0.60 15.74 -15.47
N ILE A 298 -0.38 15.23 -14.72
CA ILE A 298 -1.76 15.04 -15.21
C ILE A 298 -2.36 16.37 -15.68
N ILE A 299 -2.25 17.40 -14.85
CA ILE A 299 -2.76 18.75 -15.14
C ILE A 299 -2.08 19.32 -16.39
N GLU A 300 -0.75 19.22 -16.48
CA GLU A 300 -0.01 19.80 -17.60
C GLU A 300 -0.35 19.10 -18.92
N PHE A 301 -0.46 17.76 -18.93
CA PHE A 301 -0.89 17.03 -20.12
C PHE A 301 -2.33 17.37 -20.52
N PHE A 302 -3.25 17.52 -19.57
CA PHE A 302 -4.59 17.99 -19.89
C PHE A 302 -4.60 19.44 -20.41
N LYS A 303 -3.74 20.33 -19.88
CA LYS A 303 -3.61 21.70 -20.42
C LYS A 303 -3.09 21.70 -21.84
N GLU A 304 -2.06 20.89 -22.14
CA GLU A 304 -1.53 20.72 -23.49
C GLU A 304 -2.63 20.22 -24.45
N GLU A 305 -3.42 19.23 -24.02
CA GLU A 305 -4.56 18.71 -24.80
C GLU A 305 -5.69 19.74 -24.96
N GLY A 306 -6.00 20.52 -23.92
CA GLY A 306 -6.99 21.59 -23.98
C GLY A 306 -6.59 22.69 -24.96
N LEU A 307 -5.31 23.08 -24.96
CA LEU A 307 -4.76 24.00 -25.95
C LEU A 307 -4.81 23.43 -27.37
N ARG A 308 -4.50 22.13 -27.54
CA ARG A 308 -4.55 21.45 -28.83
C ARG A 308 -5.97 21.37 -29.40
N LEU A 309 -6.94 21.07 -28.54
CA LEU A 309 -8.36 20.97 -28.90
C LEU A 309 -9.08 22.32 -28.91
N LYS A 310 -8.44 23.38 -28.39
CA LYS A 310 -9.02 24.71 -28.13
C LYS A 310 -10.30 24.64 -27.27
N LYS A 311 -10.31 23.76 -26.29
CA LYS A 311 -11.41 23.58 -25.34
C LYS A 311 -10.89 23.67 -23.91
N ASN A 312 -11.76 24.15 -23.02
CA ASN A 312 -11.49 24.08 -21.59
C ASN A 312 -11.81 22.66 -21.10
N ILE A 313 -10.98 22.08 -20.23
CA ILE A 313 -11.16 20.69 -19.77
C ILE A 313 -11.61 20.67 -18.31
N LEU A 314 -12.71 19.96 -18.06
CA LEU A 314 -13.27 19.71 -16.74
C LEU A 314 -13.23 18.21 -16.44
N ILE A 315 -12.53 17.78 -15.40
CA ILE A 315 -12.40 16.37 -15.02
C ILE A 315 -13.15 16.08 -13.71
N SER A 316 -13.89 14.97 -13.63
CA SER A 316 -14.52 14.58 -12.37
C SER A 316 -13.47 14.20 -11.32
N SER A 317 -13.73 14.54 -10.05
CA SER A 317 -12.81 14.22 -8.94
C SER A 317 -12.42 12.73 -8.90
N LYS A 318 -13.39 11.82 -9.13
CA LYS A 318 -13.15 10.38 -9.22
C LYS A 318 -12.23 9.98 -10.37
N ALA A 319 -12.39 10.58 -11.55
CA ALA A 319 -11.52 10.29 -12.69
C ALA A 319 -10.10 10.81 -12.45
N PHE A 320 -9.97 11.96 -11.82
CA PHE A 320 -8.67 12.52 -11.42
C PHE A 320 -7.94 11.62 -10.42
N ILE A 321 -8.63 11.21 -9.34
CA ILE A 321 -8.07 10.29 -8.32
C ILE A 321 -7.67 8.95 -8.96
N ALA A 322 -8.48 8.42 -9.89
CA ALA A 322 -8.17 7.19 -10.61
C ALA A 322 -6.85 7.29 -11.39
N LEU A 323 -6.60 8.43 -12.05
CA LEU A 323 -5.35 8.68 -12.77
C LEU A 323 -4.15 8.82 -11.81
N VAL A 324 -4.33 9.47 -10.67
CA VAL A 324 -3.24 9.66 -9.68
C VAL A 324 -2.82 8.32 -9.05
N ASN A 325 -3.79 7.45 -8.74
CA ASN A 325 -3.55 6.18 -8.05
C ASN A 325 -3.15 5.02 -8.97
N HIS A 326 -3.34 5.16 -10.29
CA HIS A 326 -3.00 4.10 -11.23
C HIS A 326 -1.49 3.85 -11.34
N THR A 327 -1.11 2.59 -11.47
CA THR A 327 0.27 2.16 -11.73
C THR A 327 0.52 2.05 -13.23
N TYR A 328 1.33 2.96 -13.77
CA TYR A 328 1.72 2.97 -15.19
C TYR A 328 2.99 2.14 -15.41
N GLU A 329 2.94 1.14 -16.29
CA GLU A 329 4.10 0.30 -16.64
C GLU A 329 5.10 1.06 -17.52
N ASN A 330 4.61 1.85 -18.49
CA ASN A 330 5.45 2.71 -19.34
C ASN A 330 5.50 4.16 -18.84
N ASN A 331 5.34 4.36 -17.53
CA ASN A 331 5.58 5.63 -16.84
C ASN A 331 4.83 6.82 -17.46
N ILE A 332 5.53 7.92 -17.78
CA ILE A 332 4.95 9.19 -18.25
C ILE A 332 4.39 9.05 -19.69
N GLU A 333 5.02 8.21 -20.51
CA GLU A 333 4.58 7.94 -21.88
C GLU A 333 3.20 7.28 -21.91
N GLU A 334 2.97 6.30 -21.02
CA GLU A 334 1.65 5.68 -20.85
C GLU A 334 0.63 6.69 -20.33
N LEU A 335 0.98 7.46 -19.30
CA LEU A 335 0.10 8.48 -18.71
C LEU A 335 -0.38 9.48 -19.77
N SER A 336 0.54 10.03 -20.57
CA SER A 336 0.20 10.94 -21.67
C SER A 336 -0.74 10.29 -22.68
N THR A 337 -0.51 9.02 -23.02
CA THR A 337 -1.36 8.27 -23.96
C THR A 337 -2.76 8.03 -23.39
N CYS A 338 -2.87 7.68 -22.11
CA CYS A 338 -4.16 7.52 -21.43
C CYS A 338 -4.94 8.84 -21.37
N ILE A 339 -4.28 9.97 -21.10
CA ILE A 339 -4.90 11.29 -21.09
C ILE A 339 -5.43 11.65 -22.49
N GLN A 340 -4.62 11.42 -23.52
CA GLN A 340 -5.01 11.63 -24.91
C GLN A 340 -6.23 10.78 -25.30
N SER A 341 -6.24 9.49 -24.97
CA SER A 341 -7.39 8.64 -25.28
C SER A 341 -8.63 9.06 -24.50
N SER A 342 -8.47 9.51 -23.26
CA SER A 342 -9.59 10.00 -22.42
C SER A 342 -10.20 11.25 -23.02
N CYS A 343 -9.37 12.19 -23.48
CA CYS A 343 -9.84 13.39 -24.18
C CYS A 343 -10.51 13.03 -25.50
N ALA A 344 -9.98 12.07 -26.27
CA ALA A 344 -10.57 11.62 -27.52
C ALA A 344 -11.95 10.96 -27.31
N ASN A 345 -12.09 10.11 -26.29
CA ASN A 345 -13.35 9.47 -25.93
C ASN A 345 -14.39 10.51 -25.47
N ALA A 346 -13.98 11.47 -24.64
CA ALA A 346 -14.84 12.57 -24.20
C ALA A 346 -15.24 13.49 -25.36
N TYR A 347 -14.38 13.66 -26.36
CA TYR A 347 -14.67 14.50 -27.53
C TYR A 347 -15.73 13.87 -28.45
N LEU A 348 -15.78 12.53 -28.51
CA LEU A 348 -16.80 11.80 -29.29
C LEU A 348 -18.20 11.88 -28.68
N SER A 349 -18.30 11.94 -27.34
CA SER A 349 -19.57 11.95 -26.61
C SER A 349 -20.18 13.34 -26.43
N HIS A 350 -19.66 14.35 -27.16
CA HIS A 350 -19.86 15.75 -26.82
C HIS A 350 -20.87 16.49 -27.72
N ASP A 351 -21.86 17.12 -27.09
CA ASP A 351 -22.78 18.08 -27.74
C ASP A 351 -22.32 19.53 -27.51
N VAL A 352 -21.91 20.21 -28.60
CA VAL A 352 -21.85 21.67 -28.87
C VAL A 352 -21.21 22.64 -27.83
N SER A 353 -20.85 22.24 -26.60
CA SER A 353 -20.28 23.18 -25.61
C SER A 353 -18.77 23.39 -25.76
N ASP A 354 -18.29 24.53 -25.26
CA ASP A 354 -16.87 24.92 -25.25
C ASP A 354 -16.04 24.14 -24.20
N ASP A 355 -16.72 23.60 -23.18
CA ASP A 355 -16.12 22.82 -22.09
C ASP A 355 -16.17 21.32 -22.37
N LEU A 356 -15.02 20.64 -22.35
CA LEU A 356 -14.88 19.19 -22.48
C LEU A 356 -14.93 18.51 -21.10
N HIS A 357 -15.98 17.71 -20.85
CA HIS A 357 -16.16 17.01 -19.58
C HIS A 357 -15.57 15.58 -19.61
N ILE A 358 -14.65 15.28 -18.70
CA ILE A 358 -14.00 13.99 -18.57
C ILE A 358 -14.52 13.29 -17.32
N TYR A 359 -15.21 12.17 -17.53
CA TYR A 359 -15.74 11.30 -16.49
C TYR A 359 -14.96 9.98 -16.45
N LEU A 360 -15.21 9.19 -15.39
CA LEU A 360 -14.52 7.93 -15.15
C LEU A 360 -14.64 6.94 -16.32
N TYR A 361 -15.80 6.88 -16.97
CA TYR A 361 -16.05 5.97 -18.11
C TYR A 361 -15.38 6.44 -19.43
N HIS A 362 -14.84 7.66 -19.49
CA HIS A 362 -14.01 8.10 -20.61
C HIS A 362 -12.57 7.58 -20.51
N LEU A 363 -12.13 7.17 -19.31
CA LEU A 363 -10.78 6.65 -19.08
C LEU A 363 -10.60 5.25 -19.71
N PRO A 364 -9.35 4.87 -20.04
CA PRO A 364 -9.02 3.49 -20.42
C PRO A 364 -9.49 2.44 -19.42
N VAL A 365 -9.89 1.27 -19.94
CA VAL A 365 -10.36 0.13 -19.15
C VAL A 365 -9.31 -0.34 -18.13
N SER A 366 -8.02 -0.25 -18.45
CA SER A 366 -6.93 -0.56 -17.53
C SER A 366 -7.00 0.26 -16.23
N ILE A 367 -7.30 1.55 -16.34
CA ILE A 367 -7.44 2.45 -15.19
C ILE A 367 -8.72 2.15 -14.42
N ILE A 368 -9.84 1.91 -15.11
CA ILE A 368 -11.13 1.59 -14.49
C ILE A 368 -11.04 0.29 -13.66
N ASN A 369 -10.33 -0.73 -14.16
CA ASN A 369 -10.17 -2.01 -13.47
C ASN A 369 -9.27 -1.93 -12.22
N SER A 370 -8.43 -0.90 -12.11
CA SER A 370 -7.51 -0.70 -10.98
C SER A 370 -8.16 -0.03 -9.76
N LEU A 371 -9.43 0.38 -9.87
CA LEU A 371 -10.14 1.08 -8.80
C LEU A 371 -10.42 0.14 -7.61
N THR A 372 -9.77 0.42 -6.48
CA THR A 372 -10.17 -0.13 -5.19
C THR A 372 -11.38 0.64 -4.67
N LEU A 373 -12.47 -0.07 -4.36
CA LEU A 373 -13.66 0.51 -3.75
C LEU A 373 -13.37 0.91 -2.29
N ASP A 374 -12.74 2.06 -2.08
CA ASP A 374 -12.62 2.66 -0.76
C ASP A 374 -13.98 3.21 -0.33
N LYS A 375 -14.60 2.51 0.64
CA LYS A 375 -15.94 2.83 1.17
C LYS A 375 -15.98 4.11 2.03
N SER A 376 -14.88 4.84 2.17
CA SER A 376 -14.75 5.96 3.11
C SER A 376 -14.98 7.36 2.53
N ASN A 377 -14.95 7.55 1.20
CA ASN A 377 -15.13 8.89 0.63
C ASN A 377 -16.54 9.09 0.09
N SER A 378 -17.45 9.45 0.99
CA SER A 378 -18.73 10.09 0.65
C SER A 378 -18.53 11.57 0.33
N GLU A 379 -17.62 11.90 -0.58
CA GLU A 379 -17.46 13.28 -1.07
C GLU A 379 -18.41 13.52 -2.25
N GLU A 380 -19.04 14.70 -2.26
CA GLU A 380 -19.91 15.14 -3.35
C GLU A 380 -19.15 15.12 -4.68
N GLU A 381 -19.81 14.67 -5.74
CA GLU A 381 -19.20 14.53 -7.07
C GLU A 381 -19.05 15.92 -7.71
N TYR A 382 -17.84 16.50 -7.64
CA TYR A 382 -17.52 17.80 -8.24
C TYR A 382 -16.59 17.66 -9.46
N MET A 383 -16.69 18.64 -10.36
CA MET A 383 -15.83 18.75 -11.54
C MET A 383 -14.68 19.71 -11.25
N ILE A 384 -13.47 19.25 -11.53
CA ILE A 384 -12.22 20.00 -11.41
C ILE A 384 -11.96 20.73 -12.73
N ASP A 385 -11.88 22.06 -12.67
CA ASP A 385 -11.40 22.91 -13.77
C ASP A 385 -9.87 22.87 -13.81
N ILE A 386 -9.32 22.21 -14.83
CA ILE A 386 -7.87 22.00 -14.97
C ILE A 386 -7.10 23.31 -15.14
N CYS A 387 -7.72 24.35 -15.71
CA CYS A 387 -7.09 25.65 -15.88
C CYS A 387 -7.05 26.44 -14.56
N LYS A 388 -7.99 26.20 -13.64
CA LYS A 388 -8.05 26.84 -12.33
C LYS A 388 -7.49 25.98 -11.20
N TYR A 389 -7.25 24.70 -11.45
CA TYR A 389 -6.75 23.79 -10.44
C TYR A 389 -5.33 24.20 -10.00
N LEU A 390 -5.23 24.45 -8.71
CA LEU A 390 -3.99 24.67 -7.99
C LEU A 390 -3.78 23.41 -7.15
N PRO A 391 -2.65 22.70 -7.28
CA PRO A 391 -2.35 21.56 -6.42
C PRO A 391 -2.54 21.96 -4.96
N GLN A 392 -3.22 21.12 -4.17
CA GLN A 392 -3.54 21.44 -2.78
C GLN A 392 -2.29 21.66 -1.91
N THR A 393 -1.12 21.20 -2.36
CA THR A 393 0.18 21.32 -1.69
C THR A 393 1.18 22.15 -2.50
N LYS A 394 0.84 23.41 -2.78
CA LYS A 394 1.79 24.35 -3.44
C LYS A 394 3.11 24.55 -2.67
N ASN A 395 3.13 24.27 -1.37
CA ASN A 395 4.24 24.60 -0.48
C ASN A 395 4.95 23.38 0.14
N GLY A 396 4.45 22.15 -0.10
CA GLY A 396 4.94 20.92 0.53
C GLY A 396 4.48 20.77 1.99
N ARG A 397 4.18 19.53 2.41
CA ARG A 397 3.60 19.24 3.74
C ARG A 397 4.43 19.69 4.94
N ILE A 398 5.74 19.89 4.76
CA ILE A 398 6.60 20.48 5.79
C ILE A 398 6.22 21.94 6.06
N ILE A 399 5.87 22.71 5.02
CA ILE A 399 5.42 24.09 5.18
C ILE A 399 4.03 24.11 5.81
N ASP A 400 3.14 23.19 5.42
CA ASP A 400 1.81 23.08 6.06
C ASP A 400 1.92 22.76 7.56
N PHE A 401 2.87 21.89 7.93
CA PHE A 401 3.18 21.59 9.33
C PHE A 401 3.60 22.85 10.11
N PHE A 402 4.50 23.66 9.57
CA PHE A 402 4.94 24.90 10.22
C PHE A 402 3.87 25.99 10.19
N ASP A 403 3.07 26.08 9.12
CA ASP A 403 1.96 27.02 9.00
C ASP A 403 0.86 26.77 10.02
N PHE A 404 0.61 25.49 10.33
CA PHE A 404 -0.25 25.13 11.44
C PHE A 404 0.30 25.62 12.79
N ILE A 405 1.61 25.47 13.06
CA ILE A 405 2.22 25.95 14.32
C ILE A 405 2.10 27.48 14.42
N VAL A 406 2.42 28.20 13.34
CA VAL A 406 2.29 29.66 13.29
C VAL A 406 0.84 30.10 13.50
N THR A 407 -0.12 29.41 12.88
CA THR A 407 -1.55 29.69 13.03
C THR A 407 -2.03 29.43 14.46
N ALA A 408 -1.64 28.30 15.06
CA ALA A 408 -1.94 27.98 16.45
C ALA A 408 -1.33 29.01 17.41
N TYR A 409 -0.12 29.51 17.13
CA TYR A 409 0.50 30.57 17.93
C TYR A 409 -0.28 31.90 17.83
N ARG A 410 -0.76 32.27 16.63
CA ARG A 410 -1.60 33.47 16.45
C ARG A 410 -2.90 33.39 17.26
N GLU A 411 -3.49 32.20 17.42
CA GLU A 411 -4.66 32.00 18.27
C GLU A 411 -4.32 32.14 19.76
N TYR A 412 -3.17 31.63 20.18
CA TYR A 412 -2.66 31.78 21.54
C TYR A 412 -2.36 33.24 21.88
N GLU A 413 -1.69 33.98 20.99
CA GLU A 413 -1.38 35.41 21.17
C GLU A 413 -2.64 36.27 21.29
N LYS A 414 -3.72 35.89 20.58
CA LYS A 414 -5.05 36.52 20.69
C LYS A 414 -5.82 36.15 21.96
N GLY A 415 -5.33 35.20 22.76
CA GLY A 415 -5.97 34.70 23.96
C GLY A 415 -7.15 33.75 23.70
N SER A 416 -7.30 33.24 22.46
CA SER A 416 -8.37 32.31 22.09
C SER A 416 -8.14 30.89 22.62
N ILE A 417 -6.88 30.51 22.83
CA ILE A 417 -6.45 29.22 23.37
C ILE A 417 -5.41 29.42 24.46
N ASP A 418 -5.35 28.52 25.43
CA ASP A 418 -4.32 28.55 26.47
C ASP A 418 -3.02 27.86 26.01
N LEU A 419 -1.94 28.02 26.79
CA LEU A 419 -0.64 27.43 26.48
C LEU A 419 -0.71 25.90 26.39
N LYS A 420 -1.56 25.27 27.21
CA LYS A 420 -1.69 23.83 27.27
C LYS A 420 -2.31 23.28 25.98
N LEU A 421 -3.40 23.87 25.53
CA LEU A 421 -4.10 23.51 24.30
C LEU A 421 -3.26 23.83 23.06
N PHE A 422 -2.50 24.93 23.06
CA PHE A 422 -1.51 25.22 22.02
C PHE A 422 -0.49 24.08 21.88
N LEU A 423 0.08 23.62 22.99
CA LEU A 423 1.08 22.54 22.98
C LEU A 423 0.48 21.20 22.58
N GLU A 424 -0.74 20.87 23.05
CA GLU A 424 -1.46 19.66 22.63
C GLU A 424 -1.67 19.65 21.12
N ARG A 425 -2.17 20.76 20.54
CA ARG A 425 -2.32 20.89 19.08
C ARG A 425 -0.99 20.76 18.32
N CYS A 426 0.09 21.33 18.83
CA CYS A 426 1.41 21.21 18.19
C CYS A 426 1.91 19.75 18.18
N ILE A 427 1.66 19.00 19.26
CA ILE A 427 2.02 17.58 19.37
C ILE A 427 1.15 16.73 18.43
N ASP A 428 -0.16 16.99 18.37
CA ASP A 428 -1.06 16.26 17.48
C ASP A 428 -0.67 16.47 16.01
N ASN A 429 -0.39 17.72 15.61
CA ASN A 429 0.10 18.04 14.28
C ASN A 429 1.46 17.39 13.98
N MET A 430 2.34 17.29 14.99
CA MET A 430 3.60 16.56 14.85
C MET A 430 3.36 15.08 14.59
N ASN A 431 2.43 14.43 15.31
CA ASN A 431 2.11 13.02 15.08
C ASN A 431 1.57 12.77 13.66
N VAL A 432 0.69 13.65 13.16
CA VAL A 432 0.20 13.59 11.77
C VAL A 432 1.34 13.70 10.77
N TYR A 433 2.29 14.62 11.01
CA TYR A 433 3.45 14.79 10.16
C TYR A 433 4.42 13.59 10.22
N TYR A 434 4.57 12.97 11.40
CA TYR A 434 5.31 11.71 11.57
C TYR A 434 4.69 10.59 10.74
N ASP A 435 3.38 10.41 10.80
CA ASP A 435 2.68 9.37 10.02
C ASP A 435 2.87 9.59 8.52
N TYR A 436 2.78 10.84 8.06
CA TYR A 436 3.07 11.20 6.68
C TYR A 436 4.51 10.80 6.27
N ILE A 437 5.52 11.19 7.06
CA ILE A 437 6.92 10.88 6.76
C ILE A 437 7.15 9.37 6.77
N VAL A 438 6.61 8.65 7.76
CA VAL A 438 6.86 7.22 7.96
C VAL A 438 6.13 6.36 6.93
N PHE A 439 4.86 6.65 6.63
CA PHE A 439 4.00 5.78 5.84
C PHE A 439 3.80 6.25 4.38
N GLU A 440 3.69 7.56 4.12
CA GLU A 440 3.37 8.11 2.78
C GLU A 440 4.61 8.50 1.95
N HIS A 441 5.73 8.85 2.59
CA HIS A 441 6.96 9.26 1.91
C HIS A 441 8.11 8.23 2.02
N LYS A 442 8.04 7.20 1.18
CA LYS A 442 9.14 6.24 0.99
C LYS A 442 10.25 6.83 0.10
N TYR A 443 11.02 7.80 0.60
CA TYR A 443 12.29 8.17 -0.03
C TYR A 443 13.29 7.01 0.13
N TYR A 444 13.37 6.12 -0.86
CA TYR A 444 14.47 5.16 -0.95
C TYR A 444 15.71 5.86 -1.52
N ASN A 445 16.41 6.66 -0.69
CA ASN A 445 17.64 7.34 -1.07
C ASN A 445 18.80 6.97 -0.13
N ALA A 446 19.94 6.57 -0.69
CA ALA A 446 21.14 6.22 0.06
C ALA A 446 21.67 7.37 0.94
N ARG A 447 21.44 8.64 0.54
CA ARG A 447 21.82 9.82 1.35
C ARG A 447 20.99 9.98 2.61
N VAL A 448 19.68 9.69 2.55
CA VAL A 448 18.79 9.76 3.72
C VAL A 448 19.25 8.76 4.80
N ARG A 449 19.66 7.55 4.40
CA ARG A 449 20.24 6.57 5.34
C ARG A 449 21.57 7.04 5.95
N ALA A 450 22.39 7.74 5.18
CA ALA A 450 23.65 8.30 5.68
C ALA A 450 23.39 9.39 6.73
N TYR A 451 22.41 10.27 6.49
CA TYR A 451 21.99 11.28 7.45
C TYR A 451 21.32 10.68 8.68
N GLU A 452 20.48 9.67 8.50
CA GLU A 452 19.86 8.93 9.60
C GLU A 452 20.92 8.38 10.55
N LYS A 453 21.95 7.71 10.02
CA LYS A 453 23.07 7.21 10.82
C LYS A 453 23.80 8.33 11.56
N ALA A 454 24.13 9.41 10.85
CA ALA A 454 24.83 10.55 11.45
C ALA A 454 24.00 11.24 12.57
N VAL A 455 22.68 11.35 12.40
CA VAL A 455 21.79 11.92 13.42
C VAL A 455 21.63 10.97 14.60
N LEU A 456 21.55 9.66 14.36
CA LEU A 456 21.49 8.63 15.41
C LEU A 456 22.73 8.69 16.32
N ASP A 457 23.93 8.74 15.71
CA ASP A 457 25.19 8.87 16.44
C ASP A 457 25.20 10.15 17.31
N VAL A 458 24.66 11.26 16.80
CA VAL A 458 24.53 12.51 17.57
C VAL A 458 23.58 12.35 18.76
N PHE A 459 22.44 11.68 18.59
CA PHE A 459 21.46 11.48 19.65
C PHE A 459 22.00 10.56 20.76
N GLU A 460 22.70 9.48 20.40
CA GLU A 460 23.38 8.60 21.37
C GLU A 460 24.40 9.39 22.22
N HIS A 461 25.18 10.28 21.61
CA HIS A 461 26.09 11.16 22.35
C HIS A 461 25.42 12.23 23.21
N MET A 462 24.14 12.54 22.97
CA MET A 462 23.39 13.52 23.78
C MET A 462 22.71 12.85 24.97
N LEU A 463 22.24 11.60 24.82
CA LEU A 463 21.80 10.75 25.92
C LEU A 463 22.86 10.68 27.03
N ASP A 464 24.10 10.35 26.67
CA ASP A 464 25.21 10.17 27.62
C ASP A 464 25.60 11.45 28.39
N ARG A 465 25.36 12.64 27.82
CA ARG A 465 25.85 13.91 28.37
C ARG A 465 24.78 14.72 29.11
N TYR A 466 23.52 14.64 28.69
CA TYR A 466 22.46 15.55 29.16
C TYR A 466 21.25 14.86 29.80
N ASP A 467 21.24 13.53 29.89
CA ASP A 467 20.12 12.76 30.43
C ASP A 467 18.79 13.09 29.72
N ILE A 468 18.85 13.10 28.39
CA ILE A 468 17.71 13.43 27.52
C ILE A 468 17.43 12.25 26.62
N TYR A 469 16.24 11.70 26.76
CA TYR A 469 15.77 10.60 25.95
C TYR A 469 15.17 11.10 24.63
N ILE A 470 15.68 10.55 23.51
CA ILE A 470 15.14 10.78 22.17
C ILE A 470 15.14 9.41 21.46
N PRO A 471 13.97 8.88 21.03
CA PRO A 471 13.92 7.59 20.36
C PRO A 471 14.68 7.57 19.03
N SER A 472 15.17 6.39 18.65
CA SER A 472 15.80 6.14 17.34
C SER A 472 14.89 6.53 16.16
N ASN A 473 13.58 6.33 16.29
CA ASN A 473 12.60 6.75 15.28
C ASN A 473 12.57 8.27 15.06
N CYS A 474 12.94 9.07 16.07
CA CYS A 474 13.06 10.51 15.92
C CYS A 474 14.27 10.88 15.04
N ALA A 475 15.38 10.13 15.14
CA ALA A 475 16.55 10.35 14.27
C ALA A 475 16.19 10.15 12.79
N PHE A 476 15.37 9.14 12.50
CA PHE A 476 14.83 8.89 11.16
C PHE A 476 13.99 10.06 10.63
N VAL A 477 13.11 10.64 11.46
CA VAL A 477 12.29 11.78 11.05
C VAL A 477 13.12 13.04 10.88
N VAL A 478 14.04 13.33 11.80
CA VAL A 478 14.94 14.50 11.72
C VAL A 478 15.83 14.43 10.48
N ALA A 479 16.39 13.27 10.16
CA ALA A 479 17.20 13.09 8.95
C ALA A 479 16.39 13.36 7.67
N ARG A 480 15.11 12.98 7.66
CA ARG A 480 14.21 13.25 6.53
C ARG A 480 13.77 14.70 6.46
N VAL A 481 13.52 15.36 7.60
CA VAL A 481 13.25 16.80 7.64
C VAL A 481 14.44 17.60 7.11
N ILE A 482 15.67 17.24 7.52
CA ILE A 482 16.90 17.83 6.99
C ILE A 482 17.02 17.61 5.47
N TYR A 483 16.73 16.39 5.00
CA TYR A 483 16.73 16.08 3.58
C TYR A 483 15.66 16.88 2.80
N SER A 484 14.43 16.96 3.31
CA SER A 484 13.36 17.77 2.74
C SER A 484 13.73 19.25 2.70
N TYR A 485 14.42 19.75 3.74
CA TYR A 485 14.96 21.11 3.78
C TYR A 485 15.95 21.38 2.64
N MET A 486 16.86 20.44 2.39
CA MET A 486 17.82 20.55 1.28
C MET A 486 17.15 20.55 -0.09
N GLN A 487 16.12 19.72 -0.27
CA GLN A 487 15.41 19.61 -1.56
C GLN A 487 14.57 20.85 -1.84
N MET A 488 13.86 21.35 -0.83
CA MET A 488 12.95 22.50 -0.94
C MET A 488 13.53 23.79 -0.34
N PHE A 489 14.86 23.97 -0.45
CA PHE A 489 15.56 25.07 0.22
C PHE A 489 14.98 26.45 -0.14
N SER A 490 14.65 26.68 -1.42
CA SER A 490 14.04 27.93 -1.89
C SER A 490 12.68 28.20 -1.26
N SER A 491 11.77 27.22 -1.30
CA SER A 491 10.41 27.35 -0.79
C SER A 491 10.39 27.51 0.73
N ILE A 492 11.15 26.69 1.46
CA ILE A 492 11.18 26.74 2.92
C ILE A 492 11.84 28.03 3.41
N ARG A 493 12.94 28.46 2.77
CA ARG A 493 13.56 29.74 3.11
C ARG A 493 12.65 30.93 2.80
N SER A 494 11.89 30.87 1.71
CA SER A 494 10.92 31.92 1.40
C SER A 494 9.81 32.02 2.44
N TYR A 495 9.34 30.87 2.95
CA TYR A 495 8.35 30.80 4.02
C TYR A 495 8.92 31.34 5.35
N GLU A 496 10.16 30.95 5.68
CA GLU A 496 10.87 31.39 6.87
C GLU A 496 11.00 32.91 6.93
N VAL A 497 11.36 33.54 5.80
CA VAL A 497 11.48 35.00 5.71
C VAL A 497 10.11 35.68 5.84
N GLN A 498 9.06 35.10 5.25
CA GLN A 498 7.70 35.66 5.34
C GLN A 498 7.12 35.61 6.75
N HIS A 499 7.51 34.63 7.56
CA HIS A 499 6.98 34.37 8.91
C HIS A 499 8.05 34.52 10.01
N ALA A 500 9.12 35.27 9.75
CA ALA A 500 10.30 35.33 10.62
C ALA A 500 9.95 35.86 12.02
N GLU A 501 9.05 36.84 12.12
CA GLU A 501 8.62 37.40 13.40
C GLU A 501 7.83 36.39 14.22
N GLU A 502 6.86 35.69 13.63
CA GLU A 502 6.07 34.69 14.33
C GLU A 502 6.93 33.49 14.75
N ILE A 503 7.81 33.01 13.87
CA ILE A 503 8.75 31.92 14.19
C ILE A 503 9.64 32.31 15.38
N SER A 504 10.18 33.53 15.37
CA SER A 504 11.01 34.05 16.48
C SER A 504 10.23 34.12 17.79
N LYS A 505 8.97 34.56 17.74
CA LYS A 505 8.08 34.61 18.91
C LYS A 505 7.75 33.21 19.46
N VAL A 506 7.51 32.22 18.58
CA VAL A 506 7.30 30.82 18.99
C VAL A 506 8.55 30.27 19.68
N ILE A 507 9.75 30.52 19.14
CA ILE A 507 11.00 30.10 19.77
C ILE A 507 11.17 30.75 21.13
N HIS A 508 10.85 32.05 21.26
CA HIS A 508 10.92 32.75 22.54
C HIS A 508 9.98 32.12 23.58
N LEU A 509 8.73 31.86 23.20
CA LEU A 509 7.74 31.19 24.06
C LEU A 509 8.26 29.82 24.53
N LEU A 510 8.77 29.01 23.59
CA LEU A 510 9.31 27.69 23.91
C LEU A 510 10.58 27.78 24.78
N LYS A 511 11.43 28.80 24.60
CA LYS A 511 12.62 29.03 25.42
C LYS A 511 12.28 29.42 26.85
N GLU A 512 11.25 30.25 27.05
CA GLU A 512 10.80 30.66 28.38
C GLU A 512 10.18 29.50 29.16
N HIS A 513 9.34 28.69 28.50
CA HIS A 513 8.66 27.57 29.15
C HIS A 513 9.50 26.29 29.24
N TYR A 514 10.43 26.06 28.29
CA TYR A 514 11.25 24.85 28.17
C TYR A 514 12.74 25.14 27.94
N PRO A 515 13.42 25.77 28.92
CA PRO A 515 14.81 26.22 28.75
C PRO A 515 15.82 25.06 28.60
N THR A 516 15.57 23.92 29.24
CA THR A 516 16.41 22.71 29.10
C THR A 516 16.26 22.11 27.71
N GLY A 517 15.02 21.92 27.23
CA GLY A 517 14.75 21.44 25.88
C GLY A 517 15.35 22.34 24.79
N TYR A 518 15.27 23.66 24.97
CA TYR A 518 15.91 24.64 24.07
C TYR A 518 17.43 24.48 23.98
N ARG A 519 18.14 24.40 25.13
CA ARG A 519 19.61 24.26 25.14
C ARG A 519 20.05 22.97 24.45
N SER A 520 19.35 21.88 24.71
CA SER A 520 19.68 20.58 24.15
C SER A 520 19.39 20.49 22.67
N ALA A 521 18.28 21.07 22.21
CA ALA A 521 17.99 21.21 20.77
C ALA A 521 19.08 22.03 20.06
N MET A 522 19.53 23.14 20.65
CA MET A 522 20.62 23.96 20.10
C MET A 522 21.94 23.20 19.98
N GLU A 523 22.30 22.40 20.98
CA GLU A 523 23.52 21.60 20.92
C GLU A 523 23.40 20.43 19.93
N ILE A 524 22.24 19.76 19.86
CA ILE A 524 21.94 18.77 18.83
C ILE A 524 22.13 19.40 17.45
N MET A 525 21.55 20.57 17.20
CA MET A 525 21.71 21.28 15.94
C MET A 525 23.17 21.61 15.64
N THR A 526 23.93 22.02 16.65
CA THR A 526 25.35 22.35 16.49
C THR A 526 26.16 21.11 16.11
N LYS A 527 25.90 19.96 16.74
CA LYS A 527 26.55 18.69 16.42
C LYS A 527 26.16 18.18 15.05
N ILE A 528 24.88 18.21 14.69
CA ILE A 528 24.42 17.81 13.35
C ILE A 528 25.09 18.71 12.28
N ARG A 529 25.20 20.02 12.54
CA ARG A 529 25.91 20.95 11.66
C ARG A 529 27.38 20.58 11.52
N GLN A 530 28.07 20.18 12.59
CA GLN A 530 29.48 19.74 12.53
C GLN A 530 29.66 18.40 11.82
N THR A 531 28.67 17.50 11.88
CA THR A 531 28.78 16.16 11.28
C THR A 531 28.40 16.16 9.79
N ILE A 532 27.41 16.97 9.40
CA ILE A 532 26.80 16.93 8.06
C ILE A 532 27.04 18.22 7.25
N ASP A 533 27.63 19.26 7.86
CA ASP A 533 27.88 20.58 7.24
C ASP A 533 26.62 21.24 6.66
N VAL A 534 25.49 21.13 7.38
CA VAL A 534 24.19 21.68 6.97
C VAL A 534 23.80 22.86 7.85
N GLU A 535 23.39 23.97 7.23
CA GLU A 535 22.73 25.06 7.93
C GLU A 535 21.32 24.64 8.34
N ILE A 536 21.17 24.29 9.62
CA ILE A 536 19.89 23.99 10.23
C ILE A 536 19.22 25.31 10.65
N ASN A 537 17.97 25.49 10.26
CA ASN A 537 17.20 26.72 10.41
C ASN A 537 16.33 26.76 11.69
N ASP A 538 15.68 27.90 11.93
CA ASP A 538 14.89 28.16 13.15
C ASP A 538 13.64 27.28 13.24
N MET A 539 13.06 26.90 12.09
CA MET A 539 11.95 25.94 12.04
C MET A 539 12.35 24.54 12.54
N ASN A 540 13.54 24.06 12.17
CA ASN A 540 14.06 22.80 12.69
C ASN A 540 14.36 22.85 14.20
N LEU A 541 14.74 24.02 14.72
CA LEU A 541 14.89 24.24 16.16
C LEU A 541 13.55 24.06 16.89
N ILE A 542 12.47 24.67 16.40
CA ILE A 542 11.11 24.49 16.94
C ILE A 542 10.74 23.00 16.95
N PHE A 543 10.97 22.31 15.83
CA PHE A 543 10.69 20.88 15.71
C PHE A 543 11.42 20.06 16.77
N LEU A 544 12.74 20.27 16.94
CA LEU A 544 13.53 19.54 17.94
C LEU A 544 13.11 19.86 19.38
N ILE A 545 12.80 21.12 19.71
CA ILE A 545 12.35 21.49 21.06
C ILE A 545 11.05 20.77 21.41
N LEU A 546 10.08 20.77 20.49
CA LEU A 546 8.80 20.09 20.70
C LEU A 546 8.99 18.57 20.86
N ASN A 547 9.89 17.94 20.10
CA ASN A 547 10.21 16.52 20.23
C ASN A 547 10.86 16.19 21.59
N ILE A 548 11.89 16.95 21.96
CA ILE A 548 12.55 16.77 23.26
C ILE A 548 11.53 16.95 24.39
N GLN A 549 10.67 17.96 24.29
CA GLN A 549 9.64 18.18 25.29
C GLN A 549 8.59 17.06 25.31
N PHE A 550 8.21 16.50 24.17
CA PHE A 550 7.27 15.38 24.09
C PHE A 550 7.82 14.14 24.81
N TYR A 551 9.07 13.77 24.54
CA TYR A 551 9.70 12.56 25.09
C TYR A 551 10.20 12.73 26.53
N ASN A 552 10.56 13.96 26.95
CA ASN A 552 11.15 14.23 28.27
C ASN A 552 10.17 14.95 29.21
N ARG A 553 8.87 14.92 28.93
CA ARG A 553 7.82 15.44 29.81
C ARG A 553 7.83 14.67 31.13
N SER A 554 8.46 15.26 32.16
CA SER A 554 8.53 14.81 33.56
C SER A 554 8.18 13.33 33.77
N ILE A 555 9.21 12.48 33.66
CA ILE A 555 9.25 11.08 34.16
C ILE A 555 8.75 11.02 35.62
N ASP A 556 8.81 12.15 36.33
CA ASP A 556 8.30 12.30 37.68
C ASP A 556 6.77 12.30 37.87
N LYS A 557 5.95 12.35 36.81
CA LYS A 557 4.49 12.45 36.92
C LYS A 557 3.79 11.18 37.44
N TYR A 558 4.30 10.01 37.10
CA TYR A 558 3.61 8.74 37.35
C TYR A 558 4.23 7.96 38.50
N ARG A 559 3.44 7.19 39.24
CA ARG A 559 3.90 6.41 40.40
C ARG A 559 4.84 5.26 40.02
N TYR A 560 4.73 4.76 38.78
CA TYR A 560 5.44 3.59 38.29
C TYR A 560 6.22 3.90 37.03
N ASN A 561 7.43 3.37 36.92
CA ASN A 561 8.17 3.31 35.66
C ASN A 561 7.86 1.97 34.98
N CYS A 562 7.78 1.95 33.65
CA CYS A 562 7.45 0.75 32.92
C CYS A 562 8.50 0.43 31.84
N ILE A 563 9.04 -0.78 31.85
CA ILE A 563 10.08 -1.21 30.89
C ILE A 563 9.60 -2.47 30.17
N ILE A 564 9.71 -2.45 28.85
CA ILE A 564 9.45 -3.58 27.97
C ILE A 564 10.78 -4.27 27.63
N ILE A 565 10.83 -5.59 27.78
CA ILE A 565 12.00 -6.40 27.43
C ILE A 565 11.52 -7.50 26.49
N SER A 566 12.02 -7.50 25.27
CA SER A 566 11.64 -8.47 24.24
C SER A 566 12.83 -8.88 23.39
N HIS A 567 12.79 -10.12 22.92
CA HIS A 567 13.77 -10.62 21.99
C HIS A 567 13.61 -9.95 20.61
N GLY A 568 14.73 -9.56 20.03
CA GLY A 568 14.76 -8.93 18.72
C GLY A 568 15.65 -7.68 18.71
N TYR A 569 15.76 -7.07 17.53
CA TYR A 569 16.59 -5.88 17.34
C TYR A 569 15.88 -4.58 17.69
N SER A 570 14.55 -4.55 17.64
CA SER A 570 13.72 -3.35 17.88
C SER A 570 12.32 -3.64 18.41
N THR A 571 12.04 -4.89 18.81
CA THR A 571 10.70 -5.32 19.22
C THR A 571 10.21 -4.57 20.45
N ALA A 572 11.04 -4.47 21.49
CA ALA A 572 10.68 -3.79 22.74
C ALA A 572 10.55 -2.28 22.51
N SER A 573 11.52 -1.68 21.82
CA SER A 573 11.51 -0.25 21.50
C SER A 573 10.32 0.14 20.62
N SER A 574 9.97 -0.70 19.62
CA SER A 574 8.83 -0.48 18.75
C SER A 574 7.49 -0.54 19.49
N ILE A 575 7.33 -1.53 20.39
CA ILE A 575 6.12 -1.65 21.22
C ILE A 575 5.99 -0.45 22.17
N ALA A 576 7.08 -0.04 22.83
CA ALA A 576 7.09 1.09 23.75
C ALA A 576 6.76 2.42 23.02
N ASP A 577 7.36 2.67 21.85
CA ASP A 577 7.09 3.86 21.05
C ASP A 577 5.63 3.90 20.57
N ALA A 578 5.10 2.78 20.07
CA ALA A 578 3.70 2.68 19.66
C ALA A 578 2.74 2.94 20.83
N ALA A 579 3.01 2.37 22.00
CA ALA A 579 2.16 2.56 23.18
C ALA A 579 2.20 4.01 23.70
N ASN A 580 3.39 4.61 23.80
CA ASN A 580 3.57 5.99 24.24
C ASN A 580 2.89 6.99 23.30
N LYS A 581 3.01 6.79 21.97
CA LYS A 581 2.35 7.63 20.95
C LYS A 581 0.84 7.59 21.06
N LEU A 582 0.26 6.39 21.10
CA LEU A 582 -1.20 6.22 21.19
C LEU A 582 -1.79 6.76 22.50
N ILE A 583 -1.02 6.79 23.58
CA ILE A 583 -1.45 7.34 24.88
C ILE A 583 -1.20 8.85 24.98
N GLY A 584 -0.33 9.39 24.12
CA GLY A 584 0.07 10.80 24.12
C GLY A 584 0.99 11.18 25.28
N SER A 585 1.71 10.22 25.86
CA SER A 585 2.69 10.48 26.93
C SER A 585 3.76 9.39 27.02
N HIS A 586 5.00 9.79 27.33
CA HIS A 586 6.11 8.88 27.58
C HIS A 586 5.97 8.19 28.96
N ILE A 587 5.54 6.93 28.96
CA ILE A 587 5.34 6.11 30.17
C ILE A 587 6.24 4.87 30.15
N MET A 588 6.54 4.35 28.95
CA MET A 588 7.22 3.07 28.75
C MET A 588 8.57 3.25 28.07
N GLU A 589 9.54 2.41 28.43
CA GLU A 589 10.83 2.33 27.75
C GLU A 589 11.09 0.91 27.24
N GLY A 590 11.78 0.78 26.11
CA GLY A 590 12.07 -0.52 25.50
C GLY A 590 13.54 -0.91 25.65
N ILE A 591 13.80 -2.14 26.07
CA ILE A 591 15.13 -2.76 26.06
C ILE A 591 15.08 -3.97 25.12
N ASP A 592 15.70 -3.80 23.95
CA ASP A 592 15.80 -4.86 22.96
C ASP A 592 16.89 -5.87 23.33
N MET A 593 16.55 -7.16 23.24
CA MET A 593 17.44 -8.27 23.53
C MET A 593 17.77 -9.05 22.25
N PRO A 594 18.87 -8.70 21.54
CA PRO A 594 19.39 -9.53 20.47
C PRO A 594 19.56 -10.98 20.93
N VAL A 595 19.32 -11.95 20.05
CA VAL A 595 19.31 -13.39 20.39
C VAL A 595 20.62 -13.88 21.02
N SER A 596 21.74 -13.18 20.77
CA SER A 596 23.06 -13.47 21.34
C SER A 596 23.29 -12.91 22.75
N THR A 597 22.38 -12.09 23.28
CA THR A 597 22.54 -11.39 24.56
C THR A 597 22.15 -12.30 25.71
N SER A 598 22.97 -12.34 26.77
CA SER A 598 22.66 -13.16 27.95
C SER A 598 21.71 -12.44 28.92
N MET A 599 21.07 -13.21 29.79
CA MET A 599 20.20 -12.69 30.86
C MET A 599 20.96 -11.77 31.81
N ASP A 600 22.20 -12.14 32.17
CA ASP A 600 23.04 -11.36 33.09
C ASP A 600 23.39 -9.98 32.51
N ASP A 601 23.58 -9.89 31.19
CA ASP A 601 23.82 -8.62 30.50
C ASP A 601 22.61 -7.68 30.59
N ILE A 602 21.39 -8.22 30.49
CA ILE A 602 20.16 -7.43 30.64
C ILE A 602 19.97 -6.98 32.08
N VAL A 603 20.26 -7.83 33.07
CA VAL A 603 20.23 -7.47 34.49
C VAL A 603 21.24 -6.35 34.77
N MET A 604 22.45 -6.40 34.20
CA MET A 604 23.42 -5.31 34.29
C MET A 604 22.91 -4.02 33.64
N LYS A 605 22.30 -4.09 32.46
CA LYS A 605 21.70 -2.91 31.79
C LYS A 605 20.57 -2.30 32.62
N LEU A 606 19.68 -3.12 33.17
CA LEU A 606 18.61 -2.67 34.05
C LEU A 606 19.16 -2.05 35.34
N ARG A 607 20.18 -2.66 35.94
CA ARG A 607 20.84 -2.11 37.13
C ARG A 607 21.46 -0.75 36.84
N LYS A 608 22.17 -0.63 35.71
CA LYS A 608 22.74 0.65 35.26
C LYS A 608 21.63 1.69 35.07
N TYR A 609 20.56 1.32 34.37
CA TYR A 609 19.42 2.19 34.14
C TYR A 609 18.73 2.66 35.43
N ILE A 610 18.52 1.77 36.41
CA ILE A 610 17.92 2.10 37.71
C ILE A 610 18.80 3.06 38.51
N ASN A 611 20.11 2.83 38.52
CA ASN A 611 21.08 3.62 39.28
C ASN A 611 21.33 4.98 38.63
N ASP A 612 21.56 5.03 37.32
CA ASP A 612 21.87 6.25 36.58
C ASP A 612 20.69 7.24 36.64
N ASN A 613 19.45 6.72 36.55
CA ASN A 613 18.23 7.54 36.58
C ASN A 613 17.69 7.80 37.99
N SER A 614 18.42 7.40 39.05
CA SER A 614 18.01 7.57 40.46
C SER A 614 16.56 7.16 40.75
N ILE A 615 16.11 6.05 40.15
CA ILE A 615 14.70 5.64 40.17
C ILE A 615 14.30 5.24 41.60
N ARG A 616 13.53 6.09 42.28
CA ARG A 616 12.95 5.82 43.61
C ARG A 616 11.53 5.25 43.55
N LYS A 617 11.05 4.93 42.35
CA LYS A 617 9.68 4.51 42.07
C LYS A 617 9.62 3.02 41.80
N ASP A 618 8.48 2.41 42.10
CA ASP A 618 8.23 1.00 41.81
C ASP A 618 8.20 0.77 40.28
N LEU A 619 8.65 -0.40 39.84
CA LEU A 619 8.91 -0.73 38.43
C LEU A 619 7.91 -1.79 37.92
N ILE A 620 7.43 -1.63 36.69
CA ILE A 620 6.62 -2.63 35.98
C ILE A 620 7.40 -3.13 34.76
N LEU A 621 7.73 -4.41 34.73
CA LEU A 621 8.41 -5.07 33.62
C LEU A 621 7.41 -5.86 32.77
N LEU A 622 7.42 -5.59 31.47
CA LEU A 622 6.68 -6.32 30.44
C LEU A 622 7.66 -7.20 29.68
N VAL A 623 7.52 -8.52 29.76
CA VAL A 623 8.48 -9.46 29.18
C VAL A 623 7.84 -10.35 28.11
N ASP A 624 8.60 -10.72 27.09
CA ASP A 624 8.13 -11.52 25.97
C ASP A 624 8.08 -13.03 26.29
N MET A 625 9.15 -13.53 26.89
CA MET A 625 9.33 -14.96 27.17
C MET A 625 9.54 -15.23 28.67
N GLY A 626 9.05 -16.39 29.14
CA GLY A 626 9.03 -16.74 30.57
C GLY A 626 10.40 -16.86 31.25
N SER A 627 11.50 -16.99 30.50
CA SER A 627 12.86 -16.96 31.08
C SER A 627 13.17 -15.64 31.79
N LEU A 628 12.54 -14.55 31.36
CA LEU A 628 12.71 -13.19 31.90
C LEU A 628 11.93 -12.92 33.19
N GLU A 629 11.05 -13.85 33.61
CA GLU A 629 10.22 -13.70 34.83
C GLU A 629 11.06 -13.65 36.12
N ASN A 630 12.25 -14.25 36.10
CA ASN A 630 13.14 -14.32 37.25
C ASN A 630 14.07 -13.09 37.40
N ILE A 631 14.02 -12.10 36.49
CA ILE A 631 14.83 -10.89 36.60
C ILE A 631 14.50 -10.11 37.88
N GLY A 632 13.23 -10.14 38.31
CA GLY A 632 12.78 -9.42 39.49
C GLY A 632 13.47 -9.88 40.78
N THR A 633 13.72 -11.17 40.94
CA THR A 633 14.32 -11.70 42.18
C THR A 633 15.76 -11.24 42.38
N GLN A 634 16.51 -11.05 41.30
CA GLN A 634 17.89 -10.57 41.34
C GLN A 634 18.00 -9.05 41.59
N LEU A 635 16.98 -8.28 41.21
CA LEU A 635 16.99 -6.81 41.33
C LEU A 635 16.39 -6.30 42.65
N ILE A 636 15.48 -7.06 43.28
CA ILE A 636 14.78 -6.65 44.51
C ILE A 636 15.75 -6.50 45.71
N GLU A 637 16.71 -7.42 45.86
CA GLU A 637 17.61 -7.46 47.03
C GLU A 637 18.55 -6.24 47.11
N GLU A 638 18.80 -5.57 45.98
CA GLU A 638 19.79 -4.49 45.88
C GLU A 638 19.16 -3.10 45.74
N CYS A 639 18.00 -2.98 45.09
CA CYS A 639 17.45 -1.68 44.69
C CYS A 639 16.33 -1.16 45.63
N GLY A 640 15.75 -2.01 46.49
CA GLY A 640 14.74 -1.59 47.48
C GLY A 640 13.42 -1.05 46.90
N ILE A 641 13.11 -1.36 45.63
CA ILE A 641 11.90 -0.96 44.90
C ILE A 641 11.00 -2.17 44.63
N ASN A 642 9.68 -1.98 44.58
CA ASN A 642 8.78 -3.07 44.19
C ASN A 642 8.84 -3.26 42.68
N ILE A 643 8.96 -4.51 42.22
CA ILE A 643 9.01 -4.87 40.81
C ILE A 643 7.82 -5.77 40.49
N GLY A 644 6.93 -5.30 39.62
CA GLY A 644 5.85 -6.08 39.03
C GLY A 644 6.26 -6.61 37.67
N ILE A 645 5.99 -7.89 37.37
CA ILE A 645 6.36 -8.51 36.08
C ILE A 645 5.11 -9.11 35.44
N ILE A 646 4.95 -8.91 34.12
CA ILE A 646 3.91 -9.54 33.30
C ILE A 646 4.51 -10.06 32.00
N ASN A 647 4.17 -11.30 31.64
CA ASN A 647 4.70 -12.00 30.46
C ASN A 647 3.78 -11.85 29.23
N ASN A 648 4.24 -12.35 28.08
CA ASN A 648 3.55 -12.32 26.79
C ASN A 648 3.29 -10.90 26.26
N VAL A 649 4.30 -10.03 26.32
CA VAL A 649 4.16 -8.62 25.90
C VAL A 649 3.64 -8.49 24.46
N SER A 650 2.61 -7.66 24.32
CA SER A 650 2.06 -7.22 23.05
C SER A 650 1.76 -5.73 23.12
N THR A 651 1.61 -5.07 21.96
CA THR A 651 1.22 -3.66 21.90
C THR A 651 -0.10 -3.38 22.61
N ARG A 652 -1.07 -4.30 22.52
CA ARG A 652 -2.34 -4.19 23.26
C ARG A 652 -2.12 -4.19 24.77
N MET A 653 -1.26 -5.08 25.26
CA MET A 653 -0.95 -5.16 26.68
C MET A 653 -0.20 -3.91 27.18
N ALA A 654 0.79 -3.46 26.42
CA ALA A 654 1.53 -2.24 26.70
C ALA A 654 0.59 -1.02 26.79
N LEU A 655 -0.33 -0.87 25.82
CA LEU A 655 -1.34 0.20 25.84
C LEU A 655 -2.23 0.16 27.09
N HIS A 656 -2.68 -1.03 27.48
CA HIS A 656 -3.55 -1.16 28.63
C HIS A 656 -2.81 -0.80 29.93
N VAL A 657 -1.60 -1.31 30.11
CA VAL A 657 -0.75 -1.00 31.28
C VAL A 657 -0.47 0.50 31.37
N ALA A 658 -0.03 1.15 30.29
CA ALA A 658 0.27 2.58 30.33
C ALA A 658 -1.00 3.43 30.52
N GLY A 659 -2.14 3.00 30.01
CA GLY A 659 -3.44 3.64 30.27
C GLY A 659 -3.82 3.64 31.75
N GLU A 660 -3.60 2.53 32.46
CA GLU A 660 -3.89 2.42 33.90
C GLU A 660 -2.82 3.11 34.77
N ILE A 661 -1.54 3.11 34.37
CA ILE A 661 -0.49 3.93 35.00
C ILE A 661 -0.89 5.41 34.92
N ARG A 662 -1.41 5.88 33.78
CA ARG A 662 -1.88 7.26 33.61
C ARG A 662 -3.03 7.62 34.55
N ARG A 663 -3.84 6.65 34.94
CA ARG A 663 -4.96 6.80 35.89
C ARG A 663 -4.55 6.67 37.36
N ASN A 664 -3.25 6.44 37.64
CA ASN A 664 -2.72 6.22 39.00
C ASN A 664 -3.37 5.03 39.74
N VAL A 665 -3.72 3.96 39.02
CA VAL A 665 -4.22 2.70 39.61
C VAL A 665 -3.08 1.97 40.32
N GLU A 666 -3.35 1.19 41.37
CA GLU A 666 -2.30 0.46 42.12
C GLU A 666 -1.67 -0.67 41.28
N MET A 667 -0.36 -0.89 41.38
CA MET A 667 0.39 -1.89 40.59
C MET A 667 -0.28 -3.28 40.59
N LYS A 668 -0.71 -3.78 41.75
CA LYS A 668 -1.34 -5.11 41.86
C LYS A 668 -2.66 -5.18 41.09
N GLU A 669 -3.44 -4.11 41.11
CA GLU A 669 -4.68 -4.00 40.36
C GLU A 669 -4.42 -3.91 38.85
N ILE A 670 -3.42 -3.12 38.42
CA ILE A 670 -2.98 -3.05 37.01
C ILE A 670 -2.64 -4.44 36.48
N LEU A 671 -1.73 -5.15 37.15
CA LEU A 671 -1.24 -6.45 36.68
C LEU A 671 -2.35 -7.50 36.63
N SER A 672 -3.22 -7.54 37.65
CA SER A 672 -4.31 -8.51 37.72
C SER A 672 -5.45 -8.25 36.72
N LYS A 673 -5.74 -6.98 36.43
CA LYS A 673 -6.75 -6.59 35.44
C LYS A 673 -6.24 -6.90 34.03
N VAL A 674 -5.02 -6.49 33.71
CA VAL A 674 -4.38 -6.75 32.42
C VAL A 674 -4.29 -8.25 32.17
N SER A 675 -3.84 -9.05 33.14
CA SER A 675 -3.74 -10.51 32.98
C SER A 675 -5.08 -11.20 32.67
N ARG A 676 -6.21 -10.62 33.10
CA ARG A 676 -7.56 -11.18 32.82
C ARG A 676 -8.12 -10.76 31.48
N GLU A 677 -7.78 -9.57 31.00
CA GLU A 677 -8.37 -8.98 29.78
C GLU A 677 -7.55 -9.24 28.51
N THR A 678 -6.24 -9.47 28.62
CA THR A 678 -5.37 -9.83 27.49
C THR A 678 -5.10 -11.33 27.43
N VAL A 679 -6.16 -12.12 27.20
CA VAL A 679 -6.05 -13.56 26.93
C VAL A 679 -6.03 -13.80 25.41
N CYS A 680 -5.26 -14.79 24.95
CA CYS A 680 -5.24 -15.18 23.55
C CYS A 680 -6.60 -15.76 23.11
N GLU A 681 -7.25 -15.11 22.15
CA GLU A 681 -8.42 -15.64 21.44
C GLU A 681 -7.98 -16.14 20.05
N TYR A 682 -8.54 -17.27 19.59
CA TYR A 682 -8.32 -17.75 18.23
C TYR A 682 -9.65 -17.82 17.47
N LYS A 683 -9.61 -17.49 16.18
CA LYS A 683 -10.72 -17.66 15.24
C LYS A 683 -10.19 -18.32 13.99
N ILE A 684 -10.82 -19.40 13.56
CA ILE A 684 -10.50 -20.09 12.31
C ILE A 684 -11.61 -19.75 11.32
N PHE A 685 -11.24 -19.05 10.24
CA PHE A 685 -12.13 -18.83 9.11
C PHE A 685 -11.81 -19.89 8.05
N SER A 686 -12.62 -20.94 7.99
CA SER A 686 -12.49 -21.99 6.97
C SER A 686 -13.25 -21.59 5.71
N ASN A 687 -12.57 -21.55 4.56
CA ASN A 687 -13.20 -21.30 3.26
C ASN A 687 -13.77 -22.61 2.71
N ILE A 688 -14.99 -22.95 3.13
CA ILE A 688 -15.67 -24.19 2.73
C ILE A 688 -16.82 -23.84 1.79
N ASN A 689 -16.51 -23.46 0.55
CA ASN A 689 -17.50 -23.49 -0.53
C ASN A 689 -17.58 -24.92 -1.08
N ARG A 690 -17.99 -25.88 -0.23
CA ARG A 690 -18.20 -27.28 -0.65
C ARG A 690 -19.47 -27.35 -1.50
N LYS A 691 -19.43 -28.14 -2.57
CA LYS A 691 -20.64 -28.46 -3.34
C LYS A 691 -21.60 -29.23 -2.45
N LYS A 692 -22.89 -28.95 -2.57
CA LYS A 692 -23.93 -29.65 -1.80
C LYS A 692 -24.24 -31.01 -2.41
N ALA A 693 -24.51 -31.99 -1.57
CA ALA A 693 -24.80 -33.36 -2.00
C ALA A 693 -25.95 -34.02 -1.24
N ILE A 694 -26.63 -34.97 -1.89
CA ILE A 694 -27.57 -35.91 -1.29
C ILE A 694 -27.05 -37.32 -1.55
N ILE A 695 -26.95 -38.11 -0.49
CA ILE A 695 -26.37 -39.45 -0.55
C ILE A 695 -27.48 -40.48 -0.37
N PHE A 696 -27.50 -41.50 -1.22
CA PHE A 696 -28.33 -42.68 -1.04
C PHE A 696 -27.45 -43.88 -0.69
N THR A 697 -27.84 -44.67 0.31
CA THR A 697 -27.05 -45.81 0.79
C THR A 697 -27.92 -46.96 1.28
N SER A 698 -27.56 -48.20 0.94
CA SER A 698 -28.25 -49.43 1.37
C SER A 698 -27.23 -50.55 1.57
N GLU A 699 -27.55 -51.52 2.43
CA GLU A 699 -26.73 -52.71 2.67
C GLU A 699 -26.76 -53.72 1.50
N THR A 700 -27.62 -53.51 0.50
CA THR A 700 -27.90 -54.45 -0.59
C THR A 700 -26.96 -54.35 -1.79
N GLY A 701 -26.03 -53.39 -1.77
CA GLY A 701 -25.08 -53.14 -2.86
C GLY A 701 -25.43 -51.90 -3.71
N MET A 702 -24.41 -51.36 -4.38
CA MET A 702 -24.50 -50.06 -5.09
C MET A 702 -25.50 -50.05 -6.26
N GLU A 703 -25.60 -51.14 -7.03
CA GLU A 703 -26.39 -51.18 -8.27
C GLU A 703 -27.90 -50.99 -8.04
N ALA A 704 -28.44 -51.54 -6.97
CA ALA A 704 -29.86 -51.38 -6.63
C ALA A 704 -30.17 -49.93 -6.23
N ILE A 705 -29.25 -49.27 -5.52
CA ILE A 705 -29.40 -47.89 -5.01
C ILE A 705 -29.32 -46.87 -6.15
N GLU A 706 -28.50 -47.11 -7.17
CA GLU A 706 -28.42 -46.21 -8.33
C GLU A 706 -29.77 -46.06 -9.06
N ARG A 707 -30.60 -47.12 -9.09
CA ARG A 707 -31.96 -47.05 -9.65
C ARG A 707 -32.87 -46.14 -8.81
N VAL A 708 -32.75 -46.20 -7.49
CA VAL A 708 -33.46 -45.31 -6.55
C VAL A 708 -33.04 -43.85 -6.77
N VAL A 709 -31.72 -43.63 -6.89
CA VAL A 709 -31.16 -42.31 -7.20
C VAL A 709 -31.74 -41.78 -8.51
N GLN A 710 -31.93 -42.64 -9.50
CA GLN A 710 -32.52 -42.27 -10.77
C GLN A 710 -34.01 -41.93 -10.65
N LEU A 711 -34.79 -42.68 -9.87
CA LEU A 711 -36.18 -42.31 -9.58
C LEU A 711 -36.27 -40.97 -8.84
N PHE A 712 -35.37 -40.71 -7.89
CA PHE A 712 -35.29 -39.42 -7.21
C PHE A 712 -34.93 -38.28 -8.16
N LYS A 713 -33.97 -38.49 -9.06
CA LYS A 713 -33.62 -37.53 -10.13
C LYS A 713 -34.79 -37.30 -11.09
N ASN A 714 -35.53 -38.34 -11.45
CA ASN A 714 -36.72 -38.23 -12.31
C ASN A 714 -37.90 -37.52 -11.61
N SER A 715 -37.89 -37.46 -10.29
CA SER A 715 -38.86 -36.66 -9.52
C SER A 715 -38.55 -35.16 -9.56
N MET A 716 -37.31 -34.77 -9.88
CA MET A 716 -36.91 -33.37 -9.94
C MET A 716 -37.58 -32.63 -11.12
N PRO A 717 -38.18 -31.45 -10.90
CA PRO A 717 -38.81 -30.67 -11.96
C PRO A 717 -37.78 -30.07 -12.94
N ARG A 718 -36.54 -29.84 -12.47
CA ARG A 718 -35.40 -29.36 -13.26
C ARG A 718 -34.07 -29.81 -12.64
N GLN A 719 -32.98 -29.72 -13.41
CA GLN A 719 -31.63 -29.90 -12.85
C GLN A 719 -31.27 -28.74 -11.91
N ILE A 720 -30.66 -29.08 -10.78
CA ILE A 720 -30.22 -28.19 -9.71
C ILE A 720 -28.74 -28.48 -9.39
N ASP A 721 -28.03 -27.50 -8.85
CA ASP A 721 -26.60 -27.59 -8.50
C ASP A 721 -26.41 -28.35 -7.17
N ILE A 722 -26.87 -29.61 -7.15
CA ILE A 722 -26.73 -30.56 -6.04
C ILE A 722 -26.29 -31.90 -6.62
N SER A 723 -25.20 -32.45 -6.09
CA SER A 723 -24.72 -33.78 -6.48
C SER A 723 -25.56 -34.88 -5.80
N ILE A 724 -26.19 -35.76 -6.58
CA ILE A 724 -27.00 -36.88 -6.06
C ILE A 724 -26.44 -38.21 -6.57
N PHE A 725 -25.98 -39.06 -5.66
CA PHE A 725 -25.32 -40.34 -5.98
C PHE A 725 -25.46 -41.39 -4.89
N ALA A 726 -25.24 -42.65 -5.27
CA ALA A 726 -25.15 -43.78 -4.36
C ALA A 726 -23.77 -43.82 -3.68
N TYR A 727 -23.72 -44.15 -2.40
CA TYR A 727 -22.47 -44.31 -1.65
C TYR A 727 -22.48 -45.58 -0.79
N ASP A 728 -21.29 -46.07 -0.44
CA ASP A 728 -21.14 -47.34 0.25
C ASP A 728 -21.58 -47.24 1.71
N CYS A 729 -22.55 -48.07 2.09
CA CYS A 729 -23.08 -48.14 3.46
C CYS A 729 -22.04 -48.61 4.46
N LEU A 730 -21.15 -49.53 4.07
CA LEU A 730 -20.15 -50.09 4.98
C LEU A 730 -19.08 -49.05 5.34
N SER A 731 -18.66 -48.24 4.36
CA SER A 731 -17.74 -47.12 4.57
C SER A 731 -18.33 -46.06 5.52
N LEU A 732 -19.59 -45.67 5.32
CA LEU A 732 -20.29 -44.73 6.20
C LEU A 732 -20.51 -45.26 7.62
N GLN A 733 -20.86 -46.54 7.78
CA GLN A 733 -21.00 -47.17 9.10
C GLN A 733 -19.66 -47.23 9.86
N LYS A 734 -18.56 -47.47 9.15
CA LYS A 734 -17.22 -47.62 9.75
C LYS A 734 -16.58 -46.27 10.11
N ASN A 735 -16.60 -45.32 9.18
CA ASN A 735 -15.87 -44.05 9.31
C ASN A 735 -16.72 -42.92 9.90
N LYS A 736 -18.06 -43.03 9.83
CA LYS A 736 -19.02 -42.03 10.30
C LYS A 736 -18.64 -40.62 9.82
N GLU A 737 -18.53 -39.66 10.73
CA GLU A 737 -18.21 -38.25 10.47
C GLU A 737 -16.82 -38.01 9.85
N GLN A 738 -15.91 -38.99 9.94
CA GLN A 738 -14.54 -38.88 9.43
C GLN A 738 -14.39 -39.35 7.99
N ASP A 739 -15.48 -39.83 7.38
CA ASP A 739 -15.46 -40.29 6.00
C ASP A 739 -15.10 -39.16 5.03
N ASP A 740 -14.30 -39.47 4.02
CA ASP A 740 -13.77 -38.48 3.06
C ASP A 740 -14.89 -37.76 2.30
N ILE A 741 -16.07 -38.36 2.22
CA ILE A 741 -17.23 -37.74 1.57
C ILE A 741 -17.65 -36.42 2.25
N PHE A 742 -17.51 -36.31 3.57
CA PHE A 742 -17.83 -35.09 4.32
C PHE A 742 -16.75 -34.00 4.21
N LYS A 743 -15.55 -34.36 3.73
CA LYS A 743 -14.49 -33.40 3.40
C LYS A 743 -14.71 -32.78 2.01
N LEU A 744 -15.28 -33.56 1.09
CA LEU A 744 -15.50 -33.19 -0.32
C LEU A 744 -16.82 -32.44 -0.53
N TYR A 745 -17.88 -32.82 0.19
CA TYR A 745 -19.23 -32.28 -0.01
C TYR A 745 -19.85 -31.76 1.29
N ASP A 746 -20.79 -30.82 1.14
CA ASP A 746 -21.74 -30.41 2.18
C ASP A 746 -23.00 -31.27 2.03
N VAL A 747 -23.11 -32.33 2.82
CA VAL A 747 -24.17 -33.34 2.68
C VAL A 747 -25.44 -32.84 3.36
N LEU A 748 -26.50 -32.65 2.58
CA LEU A 748 -27.78 -32.10 3.07
C LEU A 748 -28.55 -33.14 3.89
N PHE A 749 -28.69 -34.36 3.36
CA PHE A 749 -29.28 -35.50 4.05
C PHE A 749 -28.86 -36.82 3.38
N ILE A 750 -29.01 -37.92 4.12
CA ILE A 750 -28.67 -39.27 3.69
C ILE A 750 -29.96 -40.11 3.67
N VAL A 751 -30.30 -40.70 2.53
CA VAL A 751 -31.43 -41.64 2.42
C VAL A 751 -30.93 -43.06 2.59
N THR A 752 -31.53 -43.82 3.51
CA THR A 752 -31.03 -45.15 3.86
C THR A 752 -32.10 -46.15 4.23
N THR A 753 -31.85 -47.43 3.96
CA THR A 753 -32.70 -48.58 4.37
C THR A 753 -32.39 -49.08 5.77
N THR A 754 -31.30 -48.62 6.40
CA THR A 754 -30.94 -48.97 7.77
C THR A 754 -30.65 -47.72 8.58
N ARG A 755 -30.88 -47.74 9.89
CA ARG A 755 -30.64 -46.56 10.72
C ARG A 755 -29.14 -46.25 10.83
N LEU A 756 -28.73 -45.10 10.32
CA LEU A 756 -27.36 -44.58 10.40
C LEU A 756 -27.30 -43.40 11.37
N ASP A 757 -26.60 -43.57 12.50
CA ASP A 757 -26.41 -42.51 13.49
C ASP A 757 -25.11 -41.74 13.20
N ILE A 758 -25.26 -40.64 12.45
CA ILE A 758 -24.18 -39.69 12.08
C ILE A 758 -24.56 -38.32 12.65
N ARG A 759 -23.69 -37.72 13.46
CA ARG A 759 -23.98 -36.39 14.03
C ARG A 759 -23.87 -35.33 12.92
N ASN A 760 -24.73 -34.32 13.00
CA ASN A 760 -24.80 -33.15 12.11
C ASN A 760 -25.34 -33.39 10.68
N VAL A 761 -25.83 -34.57 10.33
CA VAL A 761 -26.51 -34.82 9.04
C VAL A 761 -27.79 -35.62 9.27
N SER A 762 -28.91 -35.17 8.69
CA SER A 762 -30.19 -35.86 8.81
C SER A 762 -30.19 -37.17 8.01
N SER A 763 -30.43 -38.30 8.68
CA SER A 763 -30.69 -39.59 8.03
C SER A 763 -32.20 -39.77 7.84
N VAL A 764 -32.63 -39.96 6.60
CA VAL A 764 -34.04 -40.21 6.25
C VAL A 764 -34.20 -41.69 5.87
N PRO A 765 -35.00 -42.46 6.62
CA PRO A 765 -35.35 -43.81 6.24
C PRO A 765 -36.06 -43.82 4.87
N MET A 766 -35.67 -44.75 3.99
CA MET A 766 -36.26 -44.88 2.65
C MET A 766 -37.78 -45.13 2.72
N GLU A 767 -38.22 -45.78 3.79
CA GLU A 767 -39.62 -46.07 4.08
C GLU A 767 -40.43 -44.81 4.32
N ASP A 768 -39.86 -43.80 4.98
CA ASP A 768 -40.54 -42.52 5.24
C ASP A 768 -40.71 -41.70 3.97
N VAL A 769 -39.79 -41.89 3.00
CA VAL A 769 -39.91 -41.31 1.64
C VAL A 769 -41.06 -41.95 0.87
N ILE A 770 -41.27 -43.26 1.03
CA ILE A 770 -42.29 -44.05 0.30
C ILE A 770 -43.66 -43.97 0.97
N ALA A 771 -43.69 -43.93 2.31
CA ALA A 771 -44.90 -43.78 3.12
C ALA A 771 -45.37 -42.31 3.21
N PHE A 772 -44.64 -41.38 2.57
CA PHE A 772 -44.93 -39.94 2.51
C PHE A 772 -45.04 -39.25 3.88
N LYS A 773 -44.38 -39.77 4.91
CA LYS A 773 -44.53 -39.28 6.29
C LYS A 773 -43.65 -38.07 6.61
N ASP A 774 -42.55 -37.89 5.87
CA ASP A 774 -41.57 -36.80 6.05
C ASP A 774 -41.25 -36.04 4.75
N VAL A 775 -42.21 -35.97 3.82
CA VAL A 775 -42.05 -35.20 2.58
C VAL A 775 -41.74 -33.74 2.91
N ASP A 776 -42.39 -33.16 3.92
CA ASP A 776 -42.17 -31.76 4.31
C ASP A 776 -40.73 -31.48 4.79
N SER A 777 -40.07 -32.45 5.45
CA SER A 777 -38.66 -32.31 5.88
C SER A 777 -37.71 -32.30 4.68
N ILE A 778 -37.90 -33.23 3.74
CA ILE A 778 -37.13 -33.30 2.48
C ILE A 778 -37.37 -32.04 1.62
N THR A 779 -38.63 -31.62 1.53
CA THR A 779 -39.05 -30.43 0.76
C THR A 779 -38.49 -29.17 1.41
N SER A 780 -38.54 -29.05 2.74
CA SER A 780 -37.98 -27.89 3.46
C SER A 780 -36.50 -27.67 3.21
N THR A 781 -35.73 -28.76 3.11
CA THR A 781 -34.29 -28.72 2.82
C THR A 781 -34.01 -28.31 1.36
N LEU A 782 -34.95 -28.60 0.45
CA LEU A 782 -34.86 -28.29 -0.98
C LEU A 782 -35.60 -27.01 -1.39
N ASN A 783 -36.36 -26.38 -0.48
CA ASN A 783 -37.20 -25.21 -0.74
C ASN A 783 -36.41 -24.00 -1.24
N SER A 784 -35.14 -23.86 -0.86
CA SER A 784 -34.28 -22.78 -1.38
C SER A 784 -33.94 -22.92 -2.87
N TYR A 785 -34.19 -24.09 -3.48
CA TYR A 785 -33.85 -24.37 -4.88
C TYR A 785 -35.06 -24.37 -5.81
N PHE A 786 -36.28 -24.39 -5.29
CA PHE A 786 -37.51 -24.49 -6.08
C PHE A 786 -38.47 -23.36 -5.81
N THR A 787 -39.15 -22.89 -6.85
CA THR A 787 -40.33 -22.02 -6.72
C THR A 787 -41.52 -22.82 -6.19
N LYS A 788 -42.56 -22.14 -5.67
CA LYS A 788 -43.74 -22.82 -5.10
C LYS A 788 -44.41 -23.80 -6.09
N ASN A 789 -44.52 -23.43 -7.38
CA ASN A 789 -45.08 -24.33 -8.39
C ASN A 789 -44.19 -25.56 -8.66
N GLU A 790 -42.86 -25.37 -8.64
CA GLU A 790 -41.90 -26.47 -8.81
C GLU A 790 -41.88 -27.41 -7.60
N GLN A 791 -42.10 -26.90 -6.39
CA GLN A 791 -42.26 -27.71 -5.18
C GLN A 791 -43.49 -28.62 -5.28
N GLU A 792 -44.63 -28.07 -5.72
CA GLU A 792 -45.84 -28.87 -5.95
C GLU A 792 -45.65 -29.90 -7.07
N GLN A 793 -44.86 -29.58 -8.10
CA GLN A 793 -44.51 -30.52 -9.17
C GLN A 793 -43.58 -31.62 -8.66
N PHE A 794 -42.56 -31.28 -7.87
CA PHE A 794 -41.65 -32.21 -7.23
C PHE A 794 -42.41 -33.19 -6.33
N ASN A 795 -43.29 -32.70 -5.46
CA ASN A 795 -44.09 -33.54 -4.56
C ASN A 795 -45.01 -34.49 -5.34
N ARG A 796 -45.68 -34.01 -6.40
CA ARG A 796 -46.50 -34.87 -7.27
C ARG A 796 -45.67 -35.94 -7.99
N ASN A 797 -44.50 -35.58 -8.51
CA ASN A 797 -43.63 -36.53 -9.18
C ASN A 797 -43.03 -37.55 -8.20
N LEU A 798 -42.68 -37.12 -7.00
CA LEU A 798 -42.17 -37.98 -5.94
C LEU A 798 -43.23 -39.00 -5.55
N ILE A 799 -44.49 -38.59 -5.38
CA ILE A 799 -45.62 -39.51 -5.12
C ILE A 799 -45.83 -40.51 -6.25
N LYS A 800 -45.75 -40.05 -7.50
CA LYS A 800 -45.92 -40.92 -8.67
C LYS A 800 -44.78 -41.93 -8.83
N ASN A 801 -43.55 -41.52 -8.56
CA ASN A 801 -42.36 -42.31 -8.85
C ASN A 801 -41.97 -43.24 -7.69
N PHE A 802 -42.22 -42.85 -6.43
CA PHE A 802 -41.93 -43.64 -5.23
C PHE A 802 -43.15 -44.43 -4.76
N THR A 803 -43.78 -45.19 -5.65
CA THR A 803 -44.78 -46.21 -5.26
C THR A 803 -44.08 -47.50 -4.84
N LEU A 804 -44.71 -48.30 -3.97
CA LEU A 804 -44.20 -49.62 -3.57
C LEU A 804 -43.87 -50.48 -4.80
N GLU A 805 -44.69 -50.50 -5.84
CA GLU A 805 -44.41 -51.24 -7.08
C GLU A 805 -43.17 -50.72 -7.83
N ASN A 806 -43.02 -49.41 -7.98
CA ASN A 806 -41.86 -48.82 -8.67
C ASN A 806 -40.56 -49.02 -7.88
N VAL A 807 -40.67 -49.01 -6.56
CA VAL A 807 -39.58 -49.34 -5.63
C VAL A 807 -39.29 -50.84 -5.71
N MET A 808 -40.28 -51.70 -5.77
CA MET A 808 -40.04 -53.14 -5.80
C MET A 808 -39.50 -53.64 -7.15
N ASN A 809 -39.70 -52.87 -8.23
CA ASN A 809 -38.96 -53.02 -9.49
C ASN A 809 -37.44 -52.70 -9.38
N TYR A 810 -36.93 -52.32 -8.20
CA TYR A 810 -35.49 -52.30 -7.92
C TYR A 810 -34.89 -53.71 -7.96
N LEU A 811 -35.68 -54.75 -7.71
CA LEU A 811 -35.20 -56.12 -7.77
C LEU A 811 -34.73 -56.42 -9.21
N THR A 812 -33.48 -56.81 -9.32
CA THR A 812 -32.77 -57.11 -10.57
C THR A 812 -33.17 -58.44 -11.20
N VAL A 813 -33.51 -59.45 -10.39
CA VAL A 813 -33.72 -60.84 -10.89
C VAL A 813 -35.08 -61.42 -10.51
N LEU A 814 -35.68 -60.99 -9.41
CA LEU A 814 -36.97 -61.53 -8.96
C LEU A 814 -38.16 -60.78 -9.58
N ASN A 815 -39.25 -61.50 -9.84
CA ASN A 815 -40.52 -60.89 -10.22
C ASN A 815 -41.15 -60.23 -8.98
N ALA A 816 -41.21 -58.90 -8.99
CA ALA A 816 -41.71 -58.09 -7.89
C ALA A 816 -43.15 -58.44 -7.50
N ASP A 817 -44.06 -58.58 -8.47
CA ASP A 817 -45.48 -58.86 -8.21
C ASP A 817 -45.69 -60.15 -7.42
N LYS A 818 -45.01 -61.23 -7.84
CA LYS A 818 -45.10 -62.52 -7.14
C LYS A 818 -44.48 -62.46 -5.76
N LEU A 819 -43.35 -61.77 -5.61
CA LEU A 819 -42.66 -61.65 -4.34
C LEU A 819 -43.49 -60.85 -3.32
N ILE A 820 -44.15 -59.78 -3.76
CA ILE A 820 -45.05 -58.97 -2.93
C ILE A 820 -46.18 -59.85 -2.39
N THR A 821 -46.87 -60.63 -3.24
CA THR A 821 -47.94 -61.52 -2.79
C THR A 821 -47.46 -62.54 -1.76
N PHE A 822 -46.27 -63.10 -1.97
CA PHE A 822 -45.68 -64.04 -1.02
C PHE A 822 -45.35 -63.39 0.32
N ILE A 823 -44.75 -62.20 0.30
CA ILE A 823 -44.41 -61.45 1.52
C ILE A 823 -45.70 -61.01 2.25
N GLU A 824 -46.74 -60.60 1.52
CA GLU A 824 -48.04 -60.25 2.07
C GLU A 824 -48.65 -61.42 2.84
N GLU A 825 -48.74 -62.60 2.21
CA GLU A 825 -49.24 -63.82 2.87
C GLU A 825 -48.41 -64.18 4.13
N ALA A 826 -47.08 -64.04 4.07
CA ALA A 826 -46.20 -64.35 5.20
C ALA A 826 -46.32 -63.35 6.34
N LEU A 827 -46.43 -62.05 6.04
CA LEU A 827 -46.61 -61.00 7.05
C LEU A 827 -48.01 -61.09 7.69
N ASP A 828 -49.05 -61.40 6.93
CA ASP A 828 -50.39 -61.63 7.47
C ASP A 828 -50.41 -62.82 8.42
N HIS A 829 -49.80 -63.94 8.03
CA HIS A 829 -49.67 -65.10 8.91
C HIS A 829 -48.81 -64.79 10.16
N LEU A 830 -47.77 -63.96 10.02
CA LEU A 830 -46.96 -63.53 11.16
C LEU A 830 -47.77 -62.65 12.13
N GLN A 831 -48.60 -61.73 11.62
CA GLN A 831 -49.51 -60.90 12.42
C GLN A 831 -50.53 -61.76 13.18
N GLU A 832 -51.09 -62.78 12.54
CA GLU A 832 -52.00 -63.74 13.19
C GLU A 832 -51.32 -64.49 14.33
N LEU A 833 -50.10 -65.01 14.11
CA LEU A 833 -49.35 -65.72 15.13
C LEU A 833 -48.98 -64.80 16.30
N LEU A 834 -48.60 -63.54 16.02
CA LEU A 834 -48.24 -62.54 17.03
C LEU A 834 -49.45 -61.96 17.78
N GLY A 835 -50.65 -62.04 17.20
CA GLY A 835 -51.86 -61.47 17.77
C GLY A 835 -51.87 -59.94 17.80
N MET A 836 -51.11 -59.29 16.90
CA MET A 836 -51.02 -57.83 16.79
C MET A 836 -51.01 -57.40 15.32
N LEU A 837 -51.53 -56.20 15.06
CA LEU A 837 -51.39 -55.55 13.76
C LEU A 837 -50.08 -54.74 13.75
N ILE A 838 -49.27 -54.97 12.73
CA ILE A 838 -48.05 -54.19 12.47
C ILE A 838 -48.46 -52.86 11.84
N ALA A 839 -47.83 -51.77 12.27
CA ALA A 839 -48.13 -50.45 11.71
C ALA A 839 -47.82 -50.42 10.20
N ASN A 840 -48.67 -49.75 9.41
CA ASN A 840 -48.51 -49.67 7.95
C ASN A 840 -47.11 -49.21 7.51
N GLU A 841 -46.47 -48.32 8.28
CA GLU A 841 -45.11 -47.83 8.02
C GLU A 841 -44.08 -48.95 8.15
N THR A 842 -44.13 -49.68 9.26
CA THR A 842 -43.28 -50.85 9.51
C THR A 842 -43.55 -51.95 8.48
N MET A 843 -44.79 -52.11 8.02
CA MET A 843 -45.12 -53.03 6.93
C MET A 843 -44.41 -52.67 5.62
N VAL A 844 -44.47 -51.40 5.20
CA VAL A 844 -43.77 -50.91 4.00
C VAL A 844 -42.26 -51.20 4.11
N GLY A 845 -41.68 -50.94 5.28
CA GLY A 845 -40.29 -51.28 5.56
C GLY A 845 -39.95 -52.74 5.46
N MET A 846 -40.80 -53.58 6.04
CA MET A 846 -40.65 -55.03 5.97
C MET A 846 -40.76 -55.54 4.53
N TYR A 847 -41.70 -55.02 3.72
CA TYR A 847 -41.78 -55.34 2.30
C TYR A 847 -40.45 -55.08 1.58
N ILE A 848 -39.86 -53.91 1.80
CA ILE A 848 -38.59 -53.54 1.14
C ILE A 848 -37.45 -54.41 1.67
N HIS A 849 -37.28 -54.49 2.99
CA HIS A 849 -36.16 -55.19 3.61
C HIS A 849 -36.18 -56.70 3.31
N ILE A 850 -37.35 -57.35 3.42
CA ILE A 850 -37.50 -58.78 3.13
C ILE A 850 -37.23 -59.06 1.66
N SER A 851 -37.72 -58.21 0.76
CA SER A 851 -37.49 -58.38 -0.68
C SER A 851 -36.01 -58.29 -1.04
N CYS A 852 -35.34 -57.32 -0.43
CA CYS A 852 -33.89 -57.15 -0.52
C CYS A 852 -33.10 -58.34 0.05
N ILE A 853 -33.55 -58.94 1.17
CA ILE A 853 -32.94 -60.16 1.73
C ILE A 853 -33.12 -61.34 0.76
N ILE A 854 -34.35 -61.59 0.31
CA ILE A 854 -34.66 -62.76 -0.54
C ILE A 854 -33.89 -62.68 -1.84
N GLU A 855 -33.86 -61.50 -2.48
CA GLU A 855 -33.06 -61.32 -3.69
C GLU A 855 -31.57 -61.59 -3.44
N ARG A 856 -31.02 -61.08 -2.34
CA ARG A 856 -29.61 -61.30 -1.98
C ARG A 856 -29.30 -62.79 -1.77
N LEU A 857 -30.17 -63.52 -1.08
CA LEU A 857 -30.02 -64.96 -0.82
C LEU A 857 -30.11 -65.77 -2.11
N VAL A 858 -31.04 -65.42 -3.01
CA VAL A 858 -31.18 -66.08 -4.33
C VAL A 858 -29.94 -65.85 -5.20
N MET A 859 -29.36 -64.64 -5.15
CA MET A 859 -28.16 -64.26 -5.90
C MET A 859 -26.86 -64.88 -5.36
N LYS A 860 -26.93 -65.63 -4.24
CA LYS A 860 -25.76 -66.21 -3.54
C LYS A 860 -24.69 -65.18 -3.15
N ASN A 861 -25.11 -63.93 -2.94
CA ASN A 861 -24.25 -62.88 -2.40
C ASN A 861 -24.30 -62.93 -0.87
N GLU A 862 -23.72 -63.98 -0.27
CA GLU A 862 -23.61 -64.09 1.18
C GLU A 862 -22.56 -63.09 1.71
N ILE A 863 -23.03 -62.06 2.40
CA ILE A 863 -22.17 -61.29 3.30
C ILE A 863 -22.07 -62.11 4.57
N VAL A 864 -20.88 -62.69 4.82
CA VAL A 864 -20.56 -63.38 6.07
C VAL A 864 -20.58 -62.36 7.22
N ARG A 865 -21.75 -62.07 7.79
CA ARG A 865 -21.85 -61.52 9.14
C ARG A 865 -21.35 -62.63 10.06
N LYS A 866 -20.19 -62.45 10.69
CA LYS A 866 -19.70 -63.37 11.74
C LYS A 866 -20.84 -63.63 12.71
N GLU A 867 -21.36 -64.85 12.72
CA GLU A 867 -22.30 -65.32 13.74
C GLU A 867 -21.61 -65.18 15.10
N ARG A 868 -21.83 -64.06 15.78
CA ARG A 868 -21.62 -64.00 17.22
C ARG A 868 -22.68 -64.93 17.79
N GLY A 869 -22.29 -65.94 18.56
CA GLY A 869 -23.24 -66.85 19.20
C GLY A 869 -24.27 -66.07 19.99
N TYR A 870 -25.47 -65.91 19.43
CA TYR A 870 -26.55 -65.20 20.09
C TYR A 870 -27.12 -66.11 21.17
N SER A 871 -26.98 -65.74 22.44
CA SER A 871 -27.81 -66.30 23.51
C SER A 871 -29.21 -65.69 23.37
N LEU A 872 -30.05 -66.28 22.52
CA LEU A 872 -31.41 -65.82 22.28
C LEU A 872 -32.25 -65.92 23.55
N ASP A 873 -32.93 -64.83 23.90
CA ASP A 873 -33.90 -64.82 24.99
C ASP A 873 -35.15 -65.65 24.63
N VAL A 874 -35.95 -66.03 25.63
CA VAL A 874 -37.17 -66.85 25.47
C VAL A 874 -38.13 -66.23 24.46
N GLU A 875 -38.29 -64.91 24.47
CA GLU A 875 -39.14 -64.19 23.50
C GLU A 875 -38.56 -64.18 22.09
N GLN A 876 -37.24 -64.01 21.94
CA GLN A 876 -36.57 -64.06 20.64
C GLN A 876 -36.63 -65.45 20.00
N LYS A 877 -36.50 -66.52 20.80
CA LYS A 877 -36.69 -67.90 20.32
C LYS A 877 -38.13 -68.16 19.89
N ARG A 878 -39.10 -67.62 20.64
CA ARG A 878 -40.52 -67.72 20.28
C ARG A 878 -40.80 -67.01 18.97
N PHE A 879 -40.31 -65.78 18.80
CA PHE A 879 -40.43 -65.03 17.56
C PHE A 879 -39.76 -65.74 16.38
N GLN A 880 -38.54 -66.26 16.56
CA GLN A 880 -37.84 -66.99 15.51
C GLN A 880 -38.66 -68.18 14.99
N LYS A 881 -39.30 -68.94 15.90
CA LYS A 881 -40.15 -70.06 15.50
C LYS A 881 -41.37 -69.59 14.70
N MET A 882 -42.04 -68.54 15.18
CA MET A 882 -43.21 -67.96 14.51
C MET A 882 -42.84 -67.39 13.13
N PHE A 883 -41.70 -66.70 13.03
CA PHE A 883 -41.18 -66.18 11.77
C PHE A 883 -40.88 -67.31 10.78
N ASN A 884 -40.21 -68.38 11.20
CA ASN A 884 -39.94 -69.52 10.33
C ASN A 884 -41.22 -70.20 9.85
N ASP A 885 -42.23 -70.34 10.72
CA ASP A 885 -43.53 -70.92 10.38
C ASP A 885 -44.28 -70.04 9.37
N SER A 886 -44.22 -68.70 9.53
CA SER A 886 -44.87 -67.75 8.61
C SER A 886 -44.19 -67.64 7.25
N PHE A 887 -42.86 -67.71 7.21
CA PHE A 887 -42.08 -67.51 5.98
C PHE A 887 -41.72 -68.82 5.25
N ALA A 888 -42.13 -69.98 5.76
CA ALA A 888 -41.82 -71.30 5.20
C ALA A 888 -42.14 -71.41 3.69
N ARG A 889 -43.31 -70.91 3.27
CA ARG A 889 -43.76 -70.96 1.87
C ARG A 889 -42.83 -70.18 0.93
N ILE A 890 -42.32 -69.04 1.38
CA ILE A 890 -41.38 -68.20 0.64
C ILE A 890 -40.02 -68.88 0.56
N MET A 891 -39.53 -69.37 1.70
CA MET A 891 -38.23 -70.06 1.82
C MET A 891 -38.18 -71.31 0.93
N ASP A 892 -39.26 -72.10 0.90
CA ASP A 892 -39.38 -73.27 0.03
C ASP A 892 -39.44 -72.90 -1.46
N TYR A 893 -40.20 -71.85 -1.82
CA TYR A 893 -40.36 -71.44 -3.21
C TYR A 893 -39.05 -70.94 -3.83
N TYR A 894 -38.33 -70.08 -3.10
CA TYR A 894 -37.06 -69.50 -3.56
C TYR A 894 -35.83 -70.35 -3.20
N LYS A 895 -36.02 -71.41 -2.39
CA LYS A 895 -34.96 -72.30 -1.89
C LYS A 895 -33.85 -71.53 -1.15
N VAL A 896 -34.27 -70.69 -0.20
CA VAL A 896 -33.37 -69.84 0.60
C VAL A 896 -33.68 -69.98 2.08
N ASP A 897 -32.63 -69.97 2.91
CA ASP A 897 -32.75 -69.95 4.37
C ASP A 897 -32.42 -68.55 4.88
N ILE A 898 -33.34 -67.94 5.65
CA ILE A 898 -33.12 -66.60 6.21
C ILE A 898 -32.24 -66.72 7.46
N PRO A 899 -31.07 -66.02 7.52
CA PRO A 899 -30.17 -66.11 8.67
C PRO A 899 -30.81 -65.59 9.96
N VAL A 900 -30.45 -66.19 11.09
CA VAL A 900 -30.97 -65.81 12.43
C VAL A 900 -30.72 -64.32 12.74
N SER A 901 -29.60 -63.76 12.25
CA SER A 901 -29.30 -62.33 12.40
C SER A 901 -30.33 -61.41 11.73
N GLU A 902 -30.89 -61.80 10.59
CA GLU A 902 -31.92 -61.02 9.88
C GLU A 902 -33.28 -61.18 10.56
N ILE A 903 -33.59 -62.37 11.08
CA ILE A 903 -34.79 -62.61 11.89
C ILE A 903 -34.76 -61.75 13.16
N LEU A 904 -33.61 -61.66 13.82
CA LEU A 904 -33.42 -60.79 14.98
C LEU A 904 -33.51 -59.30 14.63
N TYR A 905 -33.02 -58.90 13.47
CA TYR A 905 -33.20 -57.53 12.99
C TYR A 905 -34.69 -57.22 12.78
N MET A 906 -35.47 -58.13 12.19
CA MET A 906 -36.93 -57.98 12.06
C MET A 906 -37.65 -57.94 13.43
N TYR A 907 -37.19 -58.72 14.41
CA TYR A 907 -37.68 -58.64 15.78
C TYR A 907 -37.46 -57.24 16.37
N ASP A 908 -36.23 -56.75 16.33
CA ASP A 908 -35.92 -55.40 16.80
C ASP A 908 -36.69 -54.34 16.00
N TYR A 909 -36.91 -54.56 14.70
CA TYR A 909 -37.66 -53.65 13.83
C TYR A 909 -39.13 -53.50 14.22
N ILE A 910 -39.78 -54.60 14.62
CA ILE A 910 -41.19 -54.58 15.04
C ILE A 910 -41.35 -54.06 16.47
N PHE A 911 -40.43 -54.43 17.39
CA PHE A 911 -40.63 -54.22 18.83
C PHE A 911 -39.81 -53.09 19.46
N LYS A 912 -38.69 -52.67 18.87
CA LYS A 912 -37.86 -51.57 19.38
C LYS A 912 -37.95 -50.37 18.42
N LYS A 913 -38.80 -49.41 18.79
CA LYS A 913 -38.90 -48.13 18.08
C LYS A 913 -37.63 -47.31 18.16
#